data_AF-A0A395RMF1-F1
#
_entry.id   AF-A0A395RMF1-F1
#
_cell.length_a   1.000
_cell.length_b   1.000
_cell.length_c   1.000
_cell.angle_alpha   90.00
_cell.angle_beta   90.00
_cell.angle_gamma   90.00
#
_symmetry.space_group_name_H-M   'P 1'
#
loop_
_entity.id
_entity.type
_entity.pdbx_description
1 polymer ?
#
loop_
_entity_poly.entity_id
_entity_poly.type
_entity_poly.pdbx_seq_one_letter_code
_entity_poly.pdbx_strand_id
1 'polypeptide(L)'
;MRIARWLLRKGTEHVGLVLGNDACGKTTFLYKLLLGEIVQTIPTIGFNVETLEFPDGDKITLWDIGGCDMIRPLTRHYMLKDRFVIFIQSCEDLDPDRVEFSFEYLRMAMGMMESFEAKNMFILFNKHDHLSPEEAAKVVKELKSQIEKEIKPYENKLDVRILDYPGLSALHGTQLHAAMEEIRTTLKPAKPTQNVKAEIEQREKGPSEDELVNRIKQGNATSVDAQTFWKGFLDGSLDSWDHYTHLRAGFFVIRDCFARGLGLLDSADEFMAHLNRLREGNPERFRNTAHRTMTIFWLHQIQVAAIEYQAKKASEKFPEQEEYADIVFSAPHLMNSGLWRAYYTKDLLFTPQAKEDWHIPDIRPLPTISQVTEQPHQKMAGNDTDRLPRFAFSVVQKTLSSQLRRGGLVKQALEALQSSTMRLRAVDSSIPPYSETQAYFWIQIIHAYLGTLQAQDSSRESRFSGSPTSLTFEAFKSLFDITGDEWRQYYSQSLWESIPARMSFVNPDKKALPNVFGMPSQARMDLARSQMVNAISHRFAKPSDLPPREDLDFLAAVLIDEAKLMPESELNVASHASLLRFLFNRLSGSREPAVNGTEKKPASVASSTALEVAQRVGLTQSTFWVQRVQIEVSRNKDVKGFEEFVRANSYLAFEDLPFIYYSPQLWESAEARETCVPPDRRPVSSIVAGKM
;
A
#
# COMPACT_ATOMS: atom_id res chain seq x y z
N MET A 1 -22.30 -0.86 39.10
CA MET A 1 -20.84 -1.16 39.11
C MET A 1 -20.42 -2.41 38.31
N ARG A 2 -21.19 -2.92 37.32
CA ARG A 2 -20.79 -4.08 36.48
C ARG A 2 -20.52 -3.75 35.00
N ILE A 3 -21.12 -2.68 34.46
CA ILE A 3 -20.97 -2.27 33.04
C ILE A 3 -19.63 -1.58 32.77
N ALA A 4 -19.10 -0.80 33.74
CA ALA A 4 -17.80 -0.15 33.61
C ALA A 4 -16.62 -1.15 33.56
N ARG A 5 -16.77 -2.37 34.11
CA ARG A 5 -15.75 -3.44 33.97
C ARG A 5 -15.78 -4.11 32.59
N TRP A 6 -16.90 -4.07 31.88
CA TRP A 6 -17.02 -4.61 30.52
C TRP A 6 -16.38 -3.66 29.50
N LEU A 7 -16.57 -2.35 29.65
CA LEU A 7 -15.95 -1.34 28.79
C LEU A 7 -14.43 -1.14 28.99
N LEU A 8 -13.87 -1.59 30.13
CA LEU A 8 -12.46 -1.36 30.50
C LEU A 8 -11.59 -2.63 30.49
N ARG A 9 -12.16 -3.81 30.20
CA ARG A 9 -11.37 -5.04 30.10
C ARG A 9 -10.83 -5.15 28.67
N LYS A 10 -9.56 -4.79 28.47
CA LYS A 10 -8.85 -5.16 27.25
C LYS A 10 -8.78 -6.69 27.19
N GLY A 11 -9.37 -7.29 26.14
CA GLY A 11 -9.25 -8.73 25.91
C GLY A 11 -7.81 -9.11 25.56
N THR A 12 -7.55 -10.42 25.47
CA THR A 12 -6.25 -10.93 25.04
C THR A 12 -6.15 -10.93 23.53
N GLU A 13 -4.97 -10.58 23.01
CA GLU A 13 -4.66 -10.65 21.58
C GLU A 13 -3.75 -11.85 21.33
N HIS A 14 -4.12 -12.69 20.37
CA HIS A 14 -3.32 -13.85 19.96
C HIS A 14 -3.10 -13.81 18.45
N VAL A 15 -1.91 -14.23 18.01
CA VAL A 15 -1.57 -14.32 16.58
C VAL A 15 -1.31 -15.78 16.24
N GLY A 16 -1.98 -16.29 15.20
CA GLY A 16 -1.87 -17.68 14.78
C GLY A 16 -1.56 -17.82 13.29
N LEU A 17 -0.86 -18.90 12.91
CA LEU A 17 -0.67 -19.30 11.52
C LEU A 17 -1.65 -20.42 11.17
N VAL A 18 -2.35 -20.30 10.04
CA VAL A 18 -3.17 -21.39 9.50
C VAL A 18 -2.36 -22.05 8.38
N LEU A 19 -1.93 -23.28 8.64
CA LEU A 19 -1.10 -24.11 7.78
C LEU A 19 -1.86 -25.35 7.30
N GLY A 20 -1.32 -26.03 6.29
CA GLY A 20 -1.93 -27.21 5.67
C GLY A 20 -1.80 -27.17 4.15
N ASN A 21 -2.00 -28.32 3.52
CA ASN A 21 -1.77 -28.47 2.08
C ASN A 21 -2.65 -27.55 1.20
N ASP A 22 -2.33 -27.41 -0.09
CA ASP A 22 -3.19 -26.68 -1.02
C ASP A 22 -4.60 -27.31 -1.05
N ALA A 23 -5.63 -26.46 -1.13
CA ALA A 23 -7.04 -26.87 -1.16
C ALA A 23 -7.57 -27.63 0.07
N CYS A 24 -6.87 -27.67 1.23
CA CYS A 24 -7.42 -28.26 2.45
C CYS A 24 -8.51 -27.39 3.15
N GLY A 25 -8.75 -26.17 2.66
CA GLY A 25 -9.85 -25.30 3.12
C GLY A 25 -9.48 -24.21 4.13
N LYS A 26 -8.20 -23.81 4.22
CA LYS A 26 -7.71 -22.75 5.13
C LYS A 26 -8.39 -21.41 4.94
N THR A 27 -8.39 -20.91 3.71
CA THR A 27 -9.02 -19.62 3.35
C THR A 27 -10.52 -19.66 3.58
N THR A 28 -11.17 -20.79 3.25
CA THR A 28 -12.59 -21.03 3.52
C THR A 28 -12.87 -21.02 5.02
N PHE A 29 -12.04 -21.68 5.82
CA PHE A 29 -12.14 -21.70 7.28
C PHE A 29 -12.05 -20.28 7.86
N LEU A 30 -11.07 -19.49 7.40
CA LEU A 30 -10.87 -18.11 7.85
C LEU A 30 -12.04 -17.19 7.49
N TYR A 31 -12.46 -17.17 6.22
CA TYR A 31 -13.56 -16.28 5.81
C TYR A 31 -14.92 -16.72 6.31
N LYS A 32 -15.16 -18.02 6.51
CA LYS A 32 -16.40 -18.49 7.11
C LYS A 32 -16.56 -17.99 8.54
N LEU A 33 -15.47 -17.94 9.31
CA LEU A 33 -15.44 -17.35 10.65
C LEU A 33 -15.64 -15.83 10.63
N LEU A 34 -15.08 -15.14 9.63
CA LEU A 34 -15.13 -13.68 9.55
C LEU A 34 -16.47 -13.14 9.02
N LEU A 35 -16.99 -13.74 7.95
CA LEU A 35 -18.12 -13.23 7.18
C LEU A 35 -19.43 -13.98 7.46
N GLY A 36 -19.37 -15.17 8.06
CA GLY A 36 -20.54 -16.05 8.27
C GLY A 36 -21.12 -16.69 7.01
N GLU A 37 -20.77 -16.18 5.81
CA GLU A 37 -21.31 -16.63 4.53
C GLU A 37 -20.36 -17.56 3.76
N ILE A 38 -20.90 -18.28 2.77
CA ILE A 38 -20.09 -19.11 1.86
C ILE A 38 -19.51 -18.21 0.78
N VAL A 39 -18.19 -18.27 0.63
CA VAL A 39 -17.48 -17.42 -0.32
C VAL A 39 -16.59 -18.25 -1.22
N GLN A 40 -16.62 -17.97 -2.53
CA GLN A 40 -15.72 -18.62 -3.48
C GLN A 40 -14.30 -18.07 -3.32
N THR A 41 -13.37 -18.93 -2.91
CA THR A 41 -11.97 -18.59 -2.70
C THR A 41 -11.11 -18.98 -3.90
N ILE A 42 -10.10 -18.18 -4.22
CA ILE A 42 -9.00 -18.55 -5.11
C ILE A 42 -7.84 -19.10 -4.28
N PRO A 43 -7.02 -20.03 -4.79
CA PRO A 43 -5.82 -20.48 -4.08
C PRO A 43 -4.92 -19.31 -3.64
N THR A 44 -4.63 -19.25 -2.34
CA THR A 44 -3.77 -18.21 -1.75
C THR A 44 -2.34 -18.32 -2.28
N ILE A 45 -1.90 -17.30 -3.03
CA ILE A 45 -0.56 -17.24 -3.64
C ILE A 45 0.53 -16.93 -2.60
N GLY A 46 0.21 -16.12 -1.60
CA GLY A 46 1.11 -15.78 -0.51
C GLY A 46 0.43 -16.06 0.82
N PHE A 47 -0.31 -15.07 1.31
CA PHE A 47 -0.97 -15.16 2.60
C PHE A 47 -2.20 -14.25 2.66
N ASN A 48 -3.12 -14.56 3.57
CA ASN A 48 -4.24 -13.69 3.93
C ASN A 48 -4.22 -13.48 5.46
N VAL A 49 -4.48 -12.26 5.93
CA VAL A 49 -4.48 -11.95 7.36
C VAL A 49 -5.80 -11.33 7.74
N GLU A 50 -6.50 -11.96 8.67
CA GLU A 50 -7.77 -11.45 9.19
C GLU A 50 -7.77 -11.53 10.72
N THR A 51 -8.47 -10.58 11.35
CA THR A 51 -8.64 -10.56 12.80
C THR A 51 -10.07 -10.89 13.17
N LEU A 52 -10.24 -11.95 13.96
CA LEU A 52 -11.52 -12.34 14.56
C LEU A 52 -11.68 -11.60 15.89
N GLU A 53 -12.75 -10.83 16.01
CA GLU A 53 -13.12 -10.14 17.25
C GLU A 53 -14.17 -10.94 18.01
N PHE A 54 -13.94 -11.16 19.31
CA PHE A 54 -14.84 -11.92 20.18
C PHE A 54 -15.66 -10.99 21.09
N PRO A 55 -16.88 -11.39 21.52
CA PRO A 55 -17.76 -10.54 22.32
C PRO A 55 -17.21 -10.07 23.68
N ASP A 56 -16.21 -10.76 24.23
CA ASP A 56 -15.52 -10.41 25.48
C ASP A 56 -14.27 -9.54 25.27
N GLY A 57 -14.06 -9.06 24.04
CA GLY A 57 -12.99 -8.13 23.66
C GLY A 57 -11.69 -8.80 23.25
N ASP A 58 -11.60 -10.14 23.27
CA ASP A 58 -10.43 -10.85 22.76
C ASP A 58 -10.34 -10.73 21.25
N LYS A 59 -9.12 -10.80 20.74
CA LYS A 59 -8.83 -10.78 19.31
C LYS A 59 -7.91 -11.92 18.94
N ILE A 60 -8.23 -12.62 17.85
CA ILE A 60 -7.34 -13.61 17.25
C ILE A 60 -7.04 -13.18 15.81
N THR A 61 -5.79 -12.86 15.53
CA THR A 61 -5.31 -12.56 14.18
C THR A 61 -4.75 -13.83 13.55
N LEU A 62 -5.33 -14.29 12.45
CA LEU A 62 -4.94 -15.50 11.74
C LEU A 62 -4.25 -15.17 10.42
N TRP A 63 -3.09 -15.76 10.20
CA TRP A 63 -2.32 -15.71 8.96
C TRP A 63 -2.55 -17.01 8.19
N ASP A 64 -3.44 -16.99 7.19
CA ASP A 64 -3.60 -18.07 6.23
C ASP A 64 -2.44 -18.04 5.24
N ILE A 65 -1.51 -19.00 5.34
CA ILE A 65 -0.34 -19.09 4.46
C ILE A 65 -0.65 -20.10 3.36
N GLY A 66 -0.39 -19.72 2.11
CA GLY A 66 -0.63 -20.60 0.97
C GLY A 66 0.09 -21.95 1.11
N GLY A 67 -0.59 -23.03 0.73
CA GLY A 67 -0.16 -24.40 1.00
C GLY A 67 0.73 -25.04 -0.07
N CYS A 68 1.03 -24.33 -1.16
CA CYS A 68 1.80 -24.87 -2.29
C CYS A 68 3.29 -24.96 -1.95
N ASP A 69 3.95 -26.04 -2.41
CA ASP A 69 5.35 -26.43 -2.21
C ASP A 69 6.30 -25.23 -2.27
N MET A 70 6.13 -24.42 -3.32
CA MET A 70 7.03 -23.32 -3.65
C MET A 70 7.06 -22.22 -2.58
N ILE A 71 5.95 -21.99 -1.88
CA ILE A 71 5.80 -20.90 -0.90
C ILE A 71 5.88 -21.39 0.55
N ARG A 72 5.86 -22.70 0.80
CA ARG A 72 6.04 -23.29 2.14
C ARG A 72 7.30 -22.79 2.87
N PRO A 73 8.48 -22.64 2.22
CA PRO A 73 9.69 -22.12 2.89
C PRO A 73 9.50 -20.72 3.48
N LEU A 74 8.55 -19.93 2.96
CA LEU A 74 8.26 -18.59 3.47
C LEU A 74 7.65 -18.61 4.87
N THR A 75 7.05 -19.74 5.29
CA THR A 75 6.43 -19.93 6.61
C THR A 75 7.39 -19.58 7.76
N ARG A 76 8.69 -19.82 7.57
CA ARG A 76 9.73 -19.51 8.57
C ARG A 76 9.76 -18.04 8.96
N HIS A 77 9.42 -17.13 8.04
CA HIS A 77 9.42 -15.69 8.29
C HIS A 77 8.25 -15.26 9.19
N TYR A 78 7.23 -16.11 9.31
CA TYR A 78 6.04 -15.86 10.13
C TYR A 78 6.01 -16.72 11.39
N MET A 79 7.00 -17.59 11.63
CA MET A 79 7.07 -18.39 12.84
C MET A 79 7.79 -17.58 13.93
N LEU A 80 7.11 -17.26 15.01
CA LEU A 80 7.66 -16.54 16.16
C LEU A 80 7.20 -17.22 17.46
N LYS A 81 7.96 -17.05 18.55
CA LYS A 81 7.72 -17.70 19.85
C LYS A 81 6.33 -17.49 20.45
N ASP A 82 5.70 -16.36 20.14
CA ASP A 82 4.40 -15.93 20.66
C ASP A 82 3.22 -16.38 19.78
N ARG A 83 3.50 -17.07 18.67
CA ARG A 83 2.48 -17.55 17.73
C ARG A 83 2.06 -18.97 18.02
N PHE A 84 0.82 -19.28 17.67
CA PHE A 84 0.29 -20.63 17.63
C PHE A 84 0.05 -21.08 16.18
N VAL A 85 -0.11 -22.39 15.97
CA VAL A 85 -0.37 -22.95 14.64
C VAL A 85 -1.71 -23.68 14.63
N ILE A 86 -2.53 -23.45 13.61
CA ILE A 86 -3.66 -24.30 13.24
C ILE A 86 -3.24 -25.05 11.98
N PHE A 87 -3.12 -26.37 12.05
CA PHE A 87 -2.86 -27.21 10.89
C PHE A 87 -4.18 -27.86 10.41
N ILE A 88 -4.59 -27.55 9.18
CA ILE A 88 -5.82 -28.11 8.59
C ILE A 88 -5.46 -29.25 7.64
N GLN A 89 -5.92 -30.45 7.98
CA GLN A 89 -5.83 -31.65 7.17
C GLN A 89 -7.15 -31.88 6.41
N SER A 90 -7.07 -32.13 5.10
CA SER A 90 -8.23 -32.52 4.29
C SER A 90 -8.57 -33.99 4.51
N CYS A 91 -9.85 -34.33 4.68
CA CYS A 91 -10.32 -35.71 4.71
C CYS A 91 -10.74 -36.25 3.33
N GLU A 92 -10.90 -35.37 2.34
CA GLU A 92 -11.30 -35.74 0.98
C GLU A 92 -10.12 -36.30 0.16
N ASP A 93 -8.92 -35.78 0.39
CA ASP A 93 -7.76 -36.01 -0.47
C ASP A 93 -6.85 -37.07 0.16
N LEU A 94 -7.15 -38.34 -0.14
CA LEU A 94 -6.49 -39.52 0.44
C LEU A 94 -5.49 -40.18 -0.52
N ASP A 95 -5.13 -39.49 -1.60
CA ASP A 95 -4.03 -39.93 -2.46
C ASP A 95 -2.74 -40.04 -1.61
N PRO A 96 -2.04 -41.20 -1.62
CA PRO A 96 -0.90 -41.42 -0.74
C PRO A 96 0.20 -40.37 -0.87
N ASP A 97 0.47 -39.89 -2.08
CA ASP A 97 1.49 -38.86 -2.32
C ASP A 97 1.02 -37.52 -1.74
N ARG A 98 -0.26 -37.17 -1.91
CA ARG A 98 -0.85 -35.95 -1.32
C ARG A 98 -0.88 -35.97 0.20
N VAL A 99 -1.15 -37.13 0.80
CA VAL A 99 -1.14 -37.32 2.27
C VAL A 99 0.28 -37.20 2.81
N GLU A 100 1.24 -37.92 2.23
CA GLU A 100 2.65 -37.81 2.64
C GLU A 100 3.17 -36.39 2.45
N PHE A 101 2.78 -35.72 1.37
CA PHE A 101 3.12 -34.33 1.11
C PHE A 101 2.52 -33.35 2.14
N SER A 102 1.36 -33.68 2.72
CA SER A 102 0.78 -32.93 3.85
C SER A 102 1.57 -33.18 5.13
N PHE A 103 1.99 -34.43 5.38
CA PHE A 103 2.76 -34.79 6.57
C PHE A 103 4.18 -34.25 6.53
N GLU A 104 4.82 -34.18 5.36
CA GLU A 104 6.08 -33.46 5.19
C GLU A 104 5.93 -31.99 5.63
N TYR A 105 4.81 -31.34 5.27
CA TYR A 105 4.55 -29.98 5.74
C TYR A 105 4.35 -29.93 7.26
N LEU A 106 3.62 -30.89 7.83
CA LEU A 106 3.40 -30.97 9.28
C LEU A 106 4.73 -31.12 10.03
N ARG A 107 5.61 -32.02 9.58
CA ARG A 107 6.97 -32.19 10.13
C ARG A 107 7.79 -30.90 10.03
N MET A 108 7.76 -30.26 8.86
CA MET A 108 8.44 -28.98 8.65
C MET A 108 7.91 -27.90 9.61
N ALA A 109 6.59 -27.81 9.78
CA ALA A 109 5.94 -26.86 10.70
C ALA A 109 6.36 -27.11 12.16
N MET A 110 6.35 -28.36 12.62
CA MET A 110 6.79 -28.71 13.98
C MET A 110 8.29 -28.43 14.20
N GLY A 111 9.15 -28.74 13.22
CA GLY A 111 10.57 -28.42 13.27
C GLY A 111 10.84 -26.91 13.34
N MET A 112 10.08 -26.10 12.59
CA MET A 112 10.13 -24.64 12.70
C MET A 112 9.63 -24.17 14.06
N MET A 113 8.50 -24.68 14.54
CA MET A 113 7.96 -24.31 15.85
C MET A 113 8.96 -24.56 16.97
N GLU A 114 9.66 -25.70 16.96
CA GLU A 114 10.74 -25.99 17.89
C GLU A 114 11.88 -24.94 17.78
N SER A 115 12.34 -24.66 16.57
CA SER A 115 13.45 -23.74 16.31
C SER A 115 13.15 -22.28 16.72
N PHE A 116 11.90 -21.85 16.59
CA PHE A 116 11.42 -20.51 16.92
C PHE A 116 10.73 -20.42 18.28
N GLU A 117 10.75 -21.49 19.08
CA GLU A 117 10.14 -21.59 20.42
C GLU A 117 8.61 -21.37 20.46
N ALA A 118 7.91 -21.56 19.33
CA ALA A 118 6.45 -21.53 19.27
C ALA A 118 5.89 -22.85 19.83
N LYS A 119 4.97 -22.79 20.79
CA LYS A 119 4.58 -23.99 21.57
C LYS A 119 3.29 -24.65 21.15
N ASN A 120 2.26 -23.87 20.82
CA ASN A 120 0.89 -24.39 20.69
C ASN A 120 0.56 -24.73 19.23
N MET A 121 0.18 -25.98 18.95
CA MET A 121 -0.35 -26.40 17.65
C MET A 121 -1.71 -27.08 17.83
N PHE A 122 -2.66 -26.77 16.95
CA PHE A 122 -3.98 -27.39 16.88
C PHE A 122 -4.18 -28.01 15.51
N ILE A 123 -4.56 -29.28 15.46
CA ILE A 123 -4.77 -30.02 14.21
C ILE A 123 -6.28 -30.24 14.02
N LEU A 124 -6.80 -29.79 12.88
CA LEU A 124 -8.20 -29.91 12.49
C LEU A 124 -8.35 -30.77 11.23
N PHE A 125 -9.41 -31.57 11.20
CA PHE A 125 -9.78 -32.41 10.06
C PHE A 125 -10.98 -31.81 9.33
N ASN A 126 -10.77 -31.29 8.13
CA ASN A 126 -11.79 -30.56 7.38
C ASN A 126 -12.38 -31.39 6.22
N LYS A 127 -13.49 -30.89 5.66
CA LYS A 127 -14.24 -31.46 4.52
C LYS A 127 -14.95 -32.77 4.82
N HIS A 128 -15.49 -32.91 6.05
CA HIS A 128 -16.33 -34.07 6.37
C HIS A 128 -17.61 -34.12 5.54
N ASP A 129 -18.07 -32.99 5.01
CA ASP A 129 -19.25 -32.86 4.17
C ASP A 129 -19.15 -33.57 2.80
N HIS A 130 -17.94 -33.93 2.37
CA HIS A 130 -17.73 -34.69 1.13
C HIS A 130 -17.78 -36.22 1.35
N LEU A 131 -17.92 -36.67 2.59
CA LEU A 131 -17.91 -38.08 2.98
C LEU A 131 -19.21 -38.41 3.74
N SER A 132 -19.60 -39.69 3.75
CA SER A 132 -20.61 -40.12 4.72
C SER A 132 -20.05 -40.06 6.15
N PRO A 133 -20.88 -39.92 7.19
CA PRO A 133 -20.42 -39.86 8.58
C PRO A 133 -19.55 -41.07 9.00
N GLU A 134 -19.87 -42.27 8.50
CA GLU A 134 -19.10 -43.49 8.79
C GLU A 134 -17.73 -43.48 8.12
N GLU A 135 -17.66 -43.04 6.86
CA GLU A 135 -16.41 -42.88 6.13
C GLU A 135 -15.52 -41.81 6.75
N ALA A 136 -16.10 -40.64 7.08
CA ALA A 136 -15.38 -39.57 7.76
C ALA A 136 -14.77 -40.05 9.08
N ALA A 137 -15.54 -40.76 9.91
CA ALA A 137 -15.04 -41.31 11.17
C ALA A 137 -13.88 -42.31 10.97
N LYS A 138 -13.96 -43.15 9.93
CA LYS A 138 -12.89 -44.09 9.57
C LYS A 138 -11.63 -43.37 9.09
N VAL A 139 -11.78 -42.37 8.22
CA VAL A 139 -10.69 -41.58 7.64
C VAL A 139 -9.97 -40.78 8.72
N VAL A 140 -10.72 -40.06 9.57
CA VAL A 140 -10.17 -39.29 10.69
C VAL A 140 -9.41 -40.20 11.64
N LYS A 141 -9.93 -41.39 11.96
CA LYS A 141 -9.24 -42.36 12.81
C LYS A 141 -7.89 -42.79 12.23
N GLU A 142 -7.82 -43.05 10.93
CA GLU A 142 -6.57 -43.43 10.25
C GLU A 142 -5.57 -42.28 10.23
N LEU A 143 -6.00 -41.10 9.76
CA LEU A 143 -5.14 -39.91 9.70
C LEU A 143 -4.65 -39.49 11.09
N LYS A 144 -5.51 -39.55 12.10
CA LYS A 144 -5.15 -39.29 13.50
C LYS A 144 -4.06 -40.22 13.99
N SER A 145 -4.17 -41.53 13.73
CA SER A 145 -3.14 -42.49 14.12
C SER A 145 -1.79 -42.23 13.44
N GLN A 146 -1.82 -41.78 12.18
CA GLN A 146 -0.60 -41.42 11.45
C GLN A 146 0.02 -40.13 12.01
N ILE A 147 -0.79 -39.09 12.22
CA ILE A 147 -0.37 -37.81 12.79
C ILE A 147 0.19 -37.97 14.22
N GLU A 148 -0.40 -38.83 15.05
CA GLU A 148 0.14 -39.15 16.39
C GLU A 148 1.58 -39.71 16.33
N LYS A 149 1.92 -40.49 15.28
CA LYS A 149 3.29 -40.96 15.07
C LYS A 149 4.24 -39.80 14.73
N GLU A 150 3.77 -38.84 13.94
CA GLU A 150 4.54 -37.65 13.56
C GLU A 150 4.75 -36.68 14.72
N ILE A 151 3.81 -36.61 15.67
CA ILE A 151 3.89 -35.76 16.87
C ILE A 151 4.89 -36.32 17.88
N LYS A 152 5.02 -37.66 17.97
CA LYS A 152 5.81 -38.36 18.99
C LYS A 152 7.22 -37.80 19.24
N PRO A 153 8.03 -37.42 18.23
CA PRO A 153 9.35 -36.81 18.43
C PRO A 153 9.32 -35.44 19.15
N TYR A 154 8.16 -34.78 19.20
CA TYR A 154 7.96 -33.43 19.71
C TYR A 154 7.13 -33.36 21.00
N GLU A 155 6.67 -34.47 21.57
CA GLU A 155 5.76 -34.51 22.75
C GLU A 155 6.26 -33.71 23.97
N ASN A 156 7.58 -33.64 24.18
CA ASN A 156 8.18 -32.89 25.28
C ASN A 156 8.55 -31.45 24.93
N LYS A 157 8.34 -31.05 23.67
CA LYS A 157 8.80 -29.79 23.10
C LYS A 157 7.64 -28.88 22.71
N LEU A 158 6.55 -29.44 22.19
CA LEU A 158 5.38 -28.74 21.65
C LEU A 158 4.10 -29.21 22.36
N ASP A 159 3.13 -28.31 22.57
CA ASP A 159 1.76 -28.65 22.97
C ASP A 159 0.93 -28.81 21.69
N VAL A 160 0.88 -30.03 21.16
CA VAL A 160 0.11 -30.37 19.96
C VAL A 160 -1.21 -31.01 20.36
N ARG A 161 -2.33 -30.42 19.94
CA ARG A 161 -3.68 -30.89 20.22
C ARG A 161 -4.41 -31.26 18.95
N ILE A 162 -4.92 -32.48 18.90
CA ILE A 162 -5.77 -32.95 17.80
C ILE A 162 -7.23 -32.64 18.17
N LEU A 163 -7.84 -31.73 17.42
CA LEU A 163 -9.21 -31.27 17.63
C LEU A 163 -10.16 -32.07 16.73
N ASP A 164 -10.66 -33.19 17.28
CA ASP A 164 -11.54 -34.13 16.59
C ASP A 164 -13.01 -33.70 16.74
N TYR A 165 -13.49 -32.94 15.75
CA TYR A 165 -14.86 -32.42 15.67
C TYR A 165 -15.65 -33.16 14.57
N PRO A 166 -16.49 -34.15 14.91
CA PRO A 166 -17.31 -34.85 13.93
C PRO A 166 -18.18 -33.89 13.12
N GLY A 167 -18.16 -34.05 11.79
CA GLY A 167 -18.88 -33.18 10.87
C GLY A 167 -18.27 -31.78 10.64
N LEU A 168 -17.03 -31.52 11.07
CA LEU A 168 -16.33 -30.25 10.74
C LEU A 168 -16.34 -29.98 9.23
N SER A 169 -16.87 -28.81 8.86
CA SER A 169 -16.91 -28.33 7.48
C SER A 169 -16.72 -26.82 7.44
N ALA A 170 -15.57 -26.39 6.91
CA ALA A 170 -15.31 -24.99 6.65
C ALA A 170 -16.30 -24.38 5.64
N LEU A 171 -16.80 -25.19 4.69
CA LEU A 171 -17.76 -24.73 3.70
C LEU A 171 -19.09 -24.34 4.37
N HIS A 172 -19.63 -25.21 5.22
CA HIS A 172 -20.92 -24.99 5.88
C HIS A 172 -20.83 -24.21 7.19
N GLY A 173 -19.64 -24.08 7.77
CA GLY A 173 -19.43 -23.45 9.08
C GLY A 173 -19.67 -24.38 10.27
N THR A 174 -19.94 -25.66 10.02
CA THR A 174 -20.24 -26.67 11.05
C THR A 174 -19.01 -26.92 11.92
N GLN A 175 -19.17 -26.84 13.25
CA GLN A 175 -18.12 -27.01 14.28
C GLN A 175 -16.97 -25.98 14.28
N LEU A 176 -16.95 -24.97 13.40
CA LEU A 176 -15.86 -23.99 13.32
C LEU A 176 -15.76 -23.13 14.60
N HIS A 177 -16.89 -22.59 15.06
CA HIS A 177 -16.91 -21.77 16.28
C HIS A 177 -16.55 -22.56 17.54
N ALA A 178 -16.94 -23.84 17.61
CA ALA A 178 -16.60 -24.71 18.73
C ALA A 178 -15.07 -24.96 18.79
N ALA A 179 -14.47 -25.32 17.64
CA ALA A 179 -13.03 -25.48 17.53
C ALA A 179 -12.26 -24.20 17.90
N MET A 180 -12.71 -23.04 17.40
CA MET A 180 -12.07 -21.76 17.73
C MET A 180 -12.22 -21.37 19.19
N GLU A 181 -13.33 -21.70 19.85
CA GLU A 181 -13.51 -21.45 21.28
C GLU A 181 -12.57 -22.32 22.13
N GLU A 182 -12.35 -23.58 21.75
CA GLU A 182 -11.37 -24.45 22.41
C GLU A 182 -9.92 -23.94 22.24
N ILE A 183 -9.56 -23.50 21.04
CA ILE A 183 -8.26 -22.86 20.76
C ILE A 183 -8.10 -21.63 21.66
N ARG A 184 -9.09 -20.74 21.66
CA ARG A 184 -9.07 -19.48 22.41
C ARG A 184 -8.93 -19.71 23.92
N THR A 185 -9.69 -20.65 24.47
CA THR A 185 -9.62 -20.99 25.90
C THR A 185 -8.29 -21.64 26.28
N THR A 186 -7.71 -22.44 25.39
CA THR A 186 -6.38 -23.04 25.59
C THR A 186 -5.26 -22.00 25.61
N LEU A 187 -5.33 -20.99 24.74
CA LEU A 187 -4.30 -19.95 24.62
C LEU A 187 -4.31 -18.94 25.78
N LYS A 188 -5.41 -18.84 26.53
CA LYS A 188 -5.50 -17.92 27.68
C LYS A 188 -4.59 -18.40 28.82
N PRO A 189 -3.60 -17.60 29.25
CA PRO A 189 -2.72 -18.00 30.34
C PRO A 189 -3.47 -17.96 31.68
N ALA A 190 -3.14 -18.89 32.59
CA ALA A 190 -3.72 -18.96 33.93
C ALA A 190 -3.32 -17.79 34.87
N LYS A 191 -2.37 -16.94 34.44
CA LYS A 191 -1.94 -15.67 35.08
C LYS A 191 -1.59 -14.64 34.00
N PRO A 192 -1.69 -13.32 34.26
CA PRO A 192 -1.41 -12.32 33.23
C PRO A 192 0.07 -12.33 32.85
N THR A 193 0.35 -12.36 31.55
CA THR A 193 1.69 -12.24 30.95
C THR A 193 2.26 -10.82 31.14
N GLN A 194 3.59 -10.72 31.08
CA GLN A 194 4.37 -9.48 31.20
C GLN A 194 3.75 -8.30 30.42
N ASN A 195 3.69 -7.16 31.09
CA ASN A 195 3.11 -5.94 30.55
C ASN A 195 4.09 -5.31 29.55
N VAL A 196 3.99 -5.67 28.27
CA VAL A 196 4.76 -5.07 27.15
C VAL A 196 4.71 -3.53 27.21
N LYS A 197 3.58 -2.96 27.63
CA LYS A 197 3.45 -1.52 27.84
C LYS A 197 4.39 -0.99 28.92
N ALA A 198 4.57 -1.71 30.03
CA ALA A 198 5.51 -1.33 31.09
C ALA A 198 6.97 -1.48 30.65
N GLU A 199 7.30 -2.44 29.77
CA GLU A 199 8.63 -2.53 29.17
C GLU A 199 8.91 -1.40 28.18
N ILE A 200 7.91 -1.03 27.36
CA ILE A 200 8.00 0.14 26.47
C ILE A 200 8.13 1.42 27.31
N GLU A 201 7.31 1.62 28.35
CA GLU A 201 7.40 2.76 29.27
C GLU A 201 8.78 2.83 29.97
N GLN A 202 9.38 1.68 30.30
CA GLN A 202 10.75 1.62 30.82
C GLN A 202 11.81 1.95 29.76
N ARG A 203 11.61 1.56 28.50
CA ARG A 203 12.52 1.90 27.37
C ARG A 203 12.40 3.37 26.95
N GLU A 204 11.21 3.95 27.12
CA GLU A 204 10.91 5.38 26.92
C GLU A 204 11.40 6.25 28.07
N LYS A 205 11.86 5.64 29.18
CA LYS A 205 12.38 6.36 30.35
C LYS A 205 13.55 7.24 29.94
N GLY A 206 13.26 8.51 29.77
CA GLY A 206 14.15 9.53 29.22
C GLY A 206 14.06 10.82 30.05
N PRO A 207 14.54 11.95 29.49
CA PRO A 207 14.43 13.25 30.12
C PRO A 207 12.97 13.56 30.48
N SER A 208 12.74 14.30 31.57
CA SER A 208 11.38 14.75 31.91
C SER A 208 10.83 15.68 30.83
N GLU A 209 9.51 15.82 30.75
CA GLU A 209 8.90 16.76 29.80
C GLU A 209 9.42 18.20 30.00
N ASP A 210 9.61 18.63 31.26
CA ASP A 210 10.21 19.93 31.58
C ASP A 210 11.66 20.06 31.05
N GLU A 211 12.47 19.01 31.17
CA GLU A 211 13.83 18.99 30.59
C GLU A 211 13.79 19.10 29.07
N LEU A 212 12.88 18.38 28.41
CA LEU A 212 12.71 18.43 26.96
C LEU A 212 12.27 19.82 26.52
N VAL A 213 11.28 20.42 27.18
CA VAL A 213 10.81 21.79 26.93
C VAL A 213 11.94 22.81 27.11
N ASN A 214 12.78 22.65 28.14
CA ASN A 214 13.94 23.52 28.34
C ASN A 214 14.98 23.39 27.22
N ARG A 215 15.20 22.19 26.66
CA ARG A 215 16.05 22.01 25.47
C ARG A 215 15.50 22.74 24.25
N ILE A 216 14.17 22.70 24.04
CA ILE A 216 13.51 23.44 22.95
C ILE A 216 13.75 24.94 23.13
N LYS A 217 13.52 25.48 24.33
CA LYS A 217 13.75 26.90 24.64
C LYS A 217 15.18 27.33 24.35
N GLN A 218 16.16 26.51 24.76
CA GLN A 218 17.58 26.79 24.51
C GLN A 218 17.91 26.78 23.01
N GLY A 219 17.52 25.72 22.30
CA GLY A 219 17.76 25.60 20.86
C GLY A 219 17.07 26.71 20.05
N ASN A 220 15.84 27.07 20.42
CA ASN A 220 15.10 28.15 19.78
C ASN A 220 15.69 29.53 20.08
N ALA A 221 16.19 29.78 21.30
CA ALA A 221 16.79 31.06 21.66
C ALA A 221 18.08 31.36 20.88
N THR A 222 18.84 30.32 20.52
CA THR A 222 20.06 30.44 19.70
C THR A 222 19.81 30.33 18.21
N SER A 223 18.55 30.11 17.80
CA SER A 223 18.18 29.86 16.42
C SER A 223 18.09 31.17 15.62
N VAL A 224 18.68 31.17 14.42
CA VAL A 224 18.41 32.20 13.41
C VAL A 224 17.03 32.02 12.78
N ASP A 225 16.56 33.04 12.06
CA ASP A 225 15.30 32.97 11.30
C ASP A 225 15.32 31.84 10.25
N ALA A 226 14.14 31.44 9.79
CA ALA A 226 13.98 30.29 8.90
C ALA A 226 14.79 30.43 7.59
N GLN A 227 14.78 31.61 6.97
CA GLN A 227 15.45 31.82 5.70
C GLN A 227 16.98 31.76 5.85
N THR A 228 17.52 32.43 6.88
CA THR A 228 18.96 32.40 7.20
C THR A 228 19.41 30.98 7.54
N PHE A 229 18.62 30.25 8.32
CA PHE A 229 18.90 28.86 8.66
C PHE A 229 18.95 27.96 7.43
N TRP A 230 17.93 28.06 6.56
CA TRP A 230 17.83 27.22 5.38
C TRP A 230 19.00 27.46 4.42
N LYS A 231 19.36 28.73 4.20
CA LYS A 231 20.53 29.08 3.41
C LYS A 231 21.82 28.49 4.00
N GLY A 232 22.04 28.69 5.30
CA GLY A 232 23.21 28.15 6.01
C GLY A 232 23.30 26.63 5.99
N PHE A 233 22.16 25.93 6.04
CA PHE A 233 22.10 24.48 5.88
C PHE A 233 22.48 24.05 4.46
N LEU A 234 21.98 24.75 3.45
CA LEU A 234 22.26 24.44 2.05
C LEU A 234 23.71 24.74 1.66
N ASP A 235 24.31 25.84 2.13
CA ASP A 235 25.71 26.17 1.80
C ASP A 235 26.74 25.57 2.79
N GLY A 236 26.28 25.04 3.92
CA GLY A 236 27.13 24.43 4.95
C GLY A 236 27.77 25.42 5.91
N SER A 237 27.27 26.67 5.96
CA SER A 237 27.78 27.72 6.85
C SER A 237 27.19 27.70 8.27
N LEU A 238 26.39 26.69 8.66
CA LEU A 238 25.81 26.61 10.00
C LEU A 238 26.88 26.57 11.10
N ASP A 239 26.73 27.38 12.15
CA ASP A 239 27.69 27.48 13.25
C ASP A 239 27.70 26.27 14.18
N SER A 240 26.55 25.62 14.37
CA SER A 240 26.35 24.44 15.23
C SER A 240 25.48 23.39 14.56
N TRP A 241 25.63 22.13 15.01
CA TRP A 241 24.84 21.00 14.55
C TRP A 241 24.47 20.09 15.71
N ASP A 242 23.34 20.38 16.34
CA ASP A 242 22.78 19.60 17.45
C ASP A 242 21.48 18.89 17.04
N HIS A 243 20.84 18.18 17.97
CA HIS A 243 19.59 17.46 17.72
C HIS A 243 18.45 18.39 17.27
N TYR A 244 18.34 19.59 17.86
CA TYR A 244 17.33 20.58 17.49
C TYR A 244 17.52 21.04 16.03
N THR A 245 18.77 21.33 15.66
CA THR A 245 19.19 21.76 14.32
C THR A 245 18.95 20.67 13.29
N HIS A 246 19.25 19.41 13.64
CA HIS A 246 19.02 18.24 12.80
C HIS A 246 17.53 18.04 12.49
N LEU A 247 16.67 18.06 13.52
CA LEU A 247 15.22 17.95 13.34
C LEU A 247 14.64 19.12 12.53
N ARG A 248 15.16 20.33 12.73
CA ARG A 248 14.75 21.52 11.95
C ARG A 248 15.10 21.37 10.48
N ALA A 249 16.32 20.95 10.17
CA ALA A 249 16.74 20.67 8.81
C ALA A 249 15.89 19.57 8.16
N GLY A 250 15.59 18.50 8.91
CA GLY A 250 14.69 17.44 8.45
C GLY A 250 13.29 17.94 8.10
N PHE A 251 12.68 18.76 8.96
CA PHE A 251 11.37 19.39 8.67
C PHE A 251 11.41 20.26 7.41
N PHE A 252 12.48 21.04 7.22
CA PHE A 252 12.60 21.93 6.07
C PHE A 252 12.78 21.15 4.78
N VAL A 253 13.57 20.07 4.80
CA VAL A 253 13.73 19.15 3.66
C VAL A 253 12.40 18.48 3.30
N ILE A 254 11.65 17.96 4.29
CA ILE A 254 10.31 17.38 4.06
C ILE A 254 9.42 18.38 3.33
N ARG A 255 9.34 19.62 3.84
CA ARG A 255 8.47 20.64 3.26
C ARG A 255 8.91 21.01 1.84
N ASP A 256 10.20 21.14 1.58
CA ASP A 256 10.70 21.42 0.23
C ASP A 256 10.47 20.26 -0.75
N CYS A 257 10.68 19.02 -0.30
CA CYS A 257 10.39 17.82 -1.09
C CYS A 257 8.90 17.71 -1.43
N PHE A 258 8.02 17.94 -0.44
CA PHE A 258 6.57 17.90 -0.67
C PHE A 258 6.13 18.99 -1.65
N ALA A 259 6.72 20.18 -1.59
CA ALA A 259 6.48 21.26 -2.55
C ALA A 259 6.86 20.88 -3.99
N ARG A 260 7.74 19.89 -4.17
CA ARG A 260 8.14 19.31 -5.46
C ARG A 260 7.39 18.04 -5.84
N GLY A 261 6.48 17.57 -4.98
CA GLY A 261 5.70 16.35 -5.20
C GLY A 261 6.38 15.06 -4.77
N LEU A 262 7.48 15.15 -4.01
CA LEU A 262 8.24 14.01 -3.50
C LEU A 262 7.71 13.57 -2.14
N GLY A 263 7.79 12.27 -1.84
CA GLY A 263 7.30 11.68 -0.58
C GLY A 263 8.30 11.74 0.56
N LEU A 264 7.97 11.07 1.67
CA LEU A 264 8.83 11.00 2.87
C LEU A 264 10.15 10.26 2.59
N LEU A 265 10.10 9.17 1.82
CA LEU A 265 11.27 8.35 1.52
C LEU A 265 12.25 9.10 0.62
N ASP A 266 11.74 9.77 -0.42
CA ASP A 266 12.53 10.71 -1.23
C ASP A 266 13.14 11.83 -0.37
N SER A 267 12.36 12.37 0.58
CA SER A 267 12.85 13.39 1.52
C SER A 267 14.01 12.86 2.38
N ALA A 268 13.99 11.58 2.74
CA ALA A 268 15.08 10.95 3.48
C ALA A 268 16.33 10.80 2.63
N ASP A 269 16.19 10.38 1.38
CA ASP A 269 17.31 10.23 0.45
C ASP A 269 17.96 11.60 0.15
N GLU A 270 17.15 12.65 -0.03
CA GLU A 270 17.66 14.01 -0.16
C GLU A 270 18.31 14.55 1.12
N PHE A 271 17.69 14.31 2.28
CA PHE A 271 18.28 14.75 3.53
C PHE A 271 19.63 14.06 3.77
N MET A 272 19.74 12.76 3.48
CA MET A 272 21.01 12.05 3.52
C MET A 272 22.04 12.59 2.53
N ALA A 273 21.64 12.95 1.31
CA ALA A 273 22.53 13.58 0.35
C ALA A 273 23.09 14.91 0.87
N HIS A 274 22.25 15.74 1.49
CA HIS A 274 22.70 16.95 2.17
C HIS A 274 23.65 16.65 3.33
N LEU A 275 23.31 15.70 4.19
CA LEU A 275 24.13 15.31 5.33
C LEU A 275 25.51 14.75 4.91
N ASN A 276 25.58 14.00 3.82
CA ASN A 276 26.83 13.49 3.26
C ASN A 276 27.71 14.64 2.74
N ARG A 277 27.12 15.57 1.99
CA ARG A 277 27.81 16.78 1.51
C ARG A 277 28.34 17.64 2.65
N LEU A 278 27.54 17.85 3.70
CA LEU A 278 27.96 18.61 4.88
C LEU A 278 29.13 17.92 5.61
N ARG A 279 29.08 16.58 5.73
CA ARG A 279 30.18 15.78 6.27
C ARG A 279 31.45 15.90 5.44
N GLU A 280 31.37 15.86 4.12
CA GLU A 280 32.53 16.04 3.23
C GLU A 280 33.15 17.43 3.40
N GLY A 281 32.32 18.47 3.56
CA GLY A 281 32.79 19.84 3.79
C GLY A 281 33.38 20.09 5.18
N ASN A 282 32.83 19.48 6.23
CA ASN A 282 33.31 19.63 7.61
C ASN A 282 33.10 18.36 8.46
N PRO A 283 34.01 17.36 8.35
CA PRO A 283 33.84 16.05 9.00
C PRO A 283 33.80 16.11 10.53
N GLU A 284 34.50 17.08 11.13
CA GLU A 284 34.56 17.25 12.58
C GLU A 284 33.22 17.69 13.17
N ARG A 285 32.48 18.53 12.44
CA ARG A 285 31.16 19.04 12.83
C ARG A 285 30.02 18.05 12.54
N PHE A 286 30.07 17.35 11.40
CA PHE A 286 28.99 16.46 10.94
C PHE A 286 29.41 14.98 10.98
N ARG A 287 29.39 14.38 12.17
CA ARG A 287 29.79 12.97 12.39
C ARG A 287 28.60 12.01 12.27
N ASN A 288 28.85 10.77 11.82
CA ASN A 288 27.88 9.64 11.83
C ASN A 288 26.51 9.91 11.17
N THR A 289 26.51 10.49 9.96
CA THR A 289 25.29 11.05 9.38
C THR A 289 24.54 10.17 8.37
N ALA A 290 25.12 9.04 7.93
CA ALA A 290 24.49 8.16 6.95
C ALA A 290 23.89 6.91 7.62
N HIS A 291 22.59 6.98 7.90
CA HIS A 291 21.82 5.83 8.39
C HIS A 291 20.37 5.94 7.94
N ARG A 292 20.02 5.28 6.84
CA ARG A 292 18.72 5.42 6.17
C ARG A 292 17.54 5.14 7.08
N THR A 293 17.55 4.02 7.82
CA THR A 293 16.46 3.72 8.77
C THR A 293 16.29 4.78 9.86
N MET A 294 17.39 5.26 10.47
CA MET A 294 17.32 6.30 11.50
C MET A 294 16.82 7.63 10.92
N THR A 295 17.26 8.01 9.71
CA THR A 295 16.81 9.23 9.04
C THR A 295 15.32 9.17 8.78
N ILE A 296 14.82 8.10 8.16
CA ILE A 296 13.38 7.94 7.87
C ILE A 296 12.57 7.94 9.17
N PHE A 297 13.05 7.25 10.22
CA PHE A 297 12.41 7.27 11.53
C PHE A 297 12.20 8.71 12.04
N TRP A 298 13.25 9.54 12.06
CA TRP A 298 13.13 10.91 12.56
C TRP A 298 12.29 11.81 11.66
N LEU A 299 12.40 11.67 10.34
CA LEU A 299 11.57 12.39 9.39
C LEU A 299 10.09 12.02 9.54
N HIS A 300 9.78 10.75 9.80
CA HIS A 300 8.43 10.29 10.11
C HIS A 300 7.90 10.92 11.41
N GLN A 301 8.71 10.92 12.48
CA GLN A 301 8.30 11.49 13.78
C GLN A 301 7.97 12.99 13.66
N ILE A 302 8.83 13.77 12.99
CA ILE A 302 8.56 15.21 12.81
C ILE A 302 7.38 15.47 11.87
N GLN A 303 7.18 14.64 10.84
CA GLN A 303 6.01 14.73 9.96
C GLN A 303 4.71 14.48 10.73
N VAL A 304 4.66 13.43 11.56
CA VAL A 304 3.49 13.13 12.40
C VAL A 304 3.21 14.30 13.34
N ALA A 305 4.22 14.81 14.04
CA ALA A 305 4.06 15.95 14.93
C ALA A 305 3.56 17.21 14.21
N ALA A 306 4.03 17.47 12.98
CA ALA A 306 3.56 18.59 12.16
C ALA A 306 2.07 18.43 11.77
N ILE A 307 1.63 17.22 11.41
CA ILE A 307 0.23 16.96 11.06
C ILE A 307 -0.67 17.04 12.30
N GLU A 308 -0.22 16.53 13.45
CA GLU A 308 -0.94 16.67 14.71
C GLU A 308 -1.05 18.13 15.15
N TYR A 309 0.02 18.92 15.00
CA TYR A 309 0.02 20.35 15.25
C TYR A 309 -0.98 21.07 14.34
N GLN A 310 -0.98 20.75 13.04
CA GLN A 310 -1.95 21.27 12.06
C GLN A 310 -3.40 20.97 12.50
N ALA A 311 -3.67 19.72 12.90
CA ALA A 311 -4.99 19.30 13.38
C ALA A 311 -5.40 20.03 14.66
N LYS A 312 -4.48 20.18 15.63
CA LYS A 312 -4.73 20.95 16.88
C LYS A 312 -5.01 22.43 16.60
N LYS A 313 -4.37 23.01 15.58
CA LYS A 313 -4.58 24.39 15.15
C LYS A 313 -5.86 24.57 14.31
N ALA A 314 -6.52 23.48 13.92
CA ALA A 314 -7.63 23.47 12.96
C ALA A 314 -7.28 24.21 11.64
N SER A 315 -6.03 24.06 11.18
CA SER A 315 -5.53 24.69 9.95
C SER A 315 -5.69 23.75 8.76
N GLU A 316 -6.18 24.27 7.64
CA GLU A 316 -6.19 23.55 6.35
C GLU A 316 -4.79 23.48 5.73
N LYS A 317 -3.87 24.36 6.15
CA LYS A 317 -2.49 24.42 5.63
C LYS A 317 -1.54 23.65 6.54
N PHE A 318 -0.68 22.86 5.92
CA PHE A 318 0.48 22.26 6.53
C PHE A 318 1.42 23.33 7.10
N PRO A 319 2.09 23.08 8.23
CA PRO A 319 2.86 24.11 8.92
C PRO A 319 3.97 24.73 8.06
N GLU A 320 4.19 26.03 8.27
CA GLU A 320 5.26 26.80 7.65
C GLU A 320 6.61 26.60 8.36
N GLN A 321 7.71 27.01 7.72
CA GLN A 321 9.07 26.85 8.27
C GLN A 321 9.26 27.61 9.59
N GLU A 322 8.58 28.74 9.73
CA GLU A 322 8.57 29.61 10.91
C GLU A 322 7.89 28.95 12.11
N GLU A 323 7.00 27.99 11.87
CA GLU A 323 6.21 27.31 12.91
C GLU A 323 6.93 26.10 13.51
N TYR A 324 8.17 25.81 13.08
CA TYR A 324 8.93 24.65 13.57
C TYR A 324 9.03 24.60 15.10
N ALA A 325 9.32 25.73 15.74
CA ALA A 325 9.42 25.78 17.20
C ALA A 325 8.10 25.37 17.87
N ASP A 326 6.97 25.86 17.36
CA ASP A 326 5.63 25.56 17.88
C ASP A 326 5.27 24.08 17.71
N ILE A 327 5.66 23.47 16.58
CA ILE A 327 5.51 22.02 16.34
C ILE A 327 6.24 21.24 17.43
N VAL A 328 7.52 21.54 17.67
CA VAL A 328 8.32 20.80 18.65
C VAL A 328 7.84 21.10 20.08
N PHE A 329 7.37 22.32 20.40
CA PHE A 329 6.72 22.61 21.68
C PHE A 329 5.42 21.80 21.87
N SER A 330 4.66 21.54 20.80
CA SER A 330 3.45 20.72 20.86
C SER A 330 3.73 19.20 20.98
N ALA A 331 4.98 18.80 20.72
CA ALA A 331 5.47 17.43 20.75
C ALA A 331 6.87 17.31 21.40
N PRO A 332 7.03 17.62 22.71
CA PRO A 332 8.36 17.72 23.33
C PRO A 332 9.19 16.43 23.28
N HIS A 333 8.53 15.27 23.17
CA HIS A 333 9.16 13.95 23.06
C HIS A 333 10.13 13.83 21.88
N LEU A 334 9.98 14.64 20.82
CA LEU A 334 10.94 14.69 19.70
C LEU A 334 12.35 15.08 20.15
N MET A 335 12.50 15.86 21.22
CA MET A 335 13.80 16.26 21.77
C MET A 335 14.49 15.18 22.61
N ASN A 336 13.85 14.02 22.79
CA ASN A 336 14.47 12.84 23.35
C ASN A 336 15.24 12.09 22.25
N SER A 337 16.55 12.34 22.09
CA SER A 337 17.38 11.63 21.10
C SER A 337 17.43 10.10 21.27
N GLY A 338 16.95 9.57 22.40
CA GLY A 338 16.77 8.14 22.65
C GLY A 338 15.41 7.56 22.24
N LEU A 339 14.50 8.34 21.65
CA LEU A 339 13.12 7.94 21.32
C LEU A 339 13.04 6.65 20.49
N TRP A 340 14.00 6.43 19.58
CA TRP A 340 14.07 5.22 18.76
C TRP A 340 14.10 3.91 19.56
N ARG A 341 14.55 3.92 20.83
CA ARG A 341 14.62 2.72 21.70
C ARG A 341 13.25 2.14 22.04
N ALA A 342 12.20 2.93 21.86
CA ALA A 342 10.82 2.47 22.03
C ALA A 342 10.30 1.72 20.80
N TYR A 343 10.99 1.84 19.65
CA TYR A 343 10.57 1.33 18.34
C TYR A 343 11.49 0.23 17.82
N TYR A 344 12.81 0.38 18.03
CA TYR A 344 13.81 -0.52 17.49
C TYR A 344 14.62 -1.22 18.57
N THR A 345 14.89 -2.51 18.38
CA THR A 345 15.96 -3.20 19.08
C THR A 345 17.32 -2.73 18.55
N LYS A 346 18.37 -2.90 19.37
CA LYS A 346 19.73 -2.63 18.92
C LYS A 346 20.18 -3.64 17.85
N ASP A 347 19.68 -4.87 17.95
CA ASP A 347 20.08 -5.97 17.09
C ASP A 347 19.62 -5.75 15.65
N LEU A 348 18.46 -5.12 15.44
CA LEU A 348 18.02 -4.68 14.12
C LEU A 348 18.72 -3.39 13.68
N LEU A 349 18.64 -2.34 14.49
CA LEU A 349 18.97 -0.98 14.05
C LEU A 349 20.45 -0.76 13.74
N PHE A 350 21.36 -1.50 14.41
CA PHE A 350 22.80 -1.32 14.21
C PHE A 350 23.40 -2.29 13.17
N THR A 351 22.58 -3.00 12.42
CA THR A 351 23.03 -3.82 11.28
C THR A 351 23.52 -2.94 10.12
N PRO A 352 24.44 -3.42 9.27
CA PRO A 352 24.80 -2.74 8.03
C PRO A 352 23.59 -2.48 7.13
N GLN A 353 22.66 -3.44 7.04
CA GLN A 353 21.45 -3.36 6.24
C GLN A 353 20.56 -2.20 6.69
N ALA A 354 20.32 -2.02 8.00
CA ALA A 354 19.53 -0.89 8.51
C ALA A 354 20.13 0.50 8.20
N LYS A 355 21.44 0.57 7.92
CA LYS A 355 22.08 1.83 7.50
C LYS A 355 21.83 2.15 6.03
N GLU A 356 21.71 1.14 5.18
CA GLU A 356 21.56 1.27 3.73
C GLU A 356 20.09 1.25 3.31
N ASP A 357 19.27 0.43 3.97
CA ASP A 357 17.87 0.18 3.64
C ASP A 357 16.91 0.77 4.70
N TRP A 358 15.61 0.78 4.35
CA TRP A 358 14.53 1.12 5.26
C TRP A 358 13.95 -0.13 5.91
N HIS A 359 14.06 -0.21 7.24
CA HIS A 359 13.45 -1.27 8.04
C HIS A 359 12.36 -0.70 8.95
N ILE A 360 11.22 -1.38 9.00
CA ILE A 360 10.14 -1.03 9.94
C ILE A 360 10.56 -1.34 11.40
N PRO A 361 9.99 -0.64 12.39
CA PRO A 361 10.22 -0.95 13.80
C PRO A 361 9.85 -2.40 14.20
N ASP A 362 10.70 -3.04 15.01
CA ASP A 362 10.51 -4.42 15.50
C ASP A 362 9.97 -4.50 16.95
N ILE A 363 9.91 -3.39 17.69
CA ILE A 363 9.31 -3.35 19.04
C ILE A 363 7.84 -2.94 18.98
N ARG A 364 7.54 -1.83 18.27
CA ARG A 364 6.19 -1.29 18.13
C ARG A 364 6.07 -0.52 16.82
N PRO A 365 4.91 -0.52 16.15
CA PRO A 365 4.74 0.18 14.89
C PRO A 365 4.97 1.69 15.05
N LEU A 366 5.34 2.36 13.95
CA LEU A 366 5.37 3.82 13.92
C LEU A 366 3.99 4.41 14.21
N PRO A 367 3.90 5.63 14.76
CA PRO A 367 2.62 6.29 14.94
C PRO A 367 1.89 6.41 13.61
N THR A 368 0.67 5.88 13.56
CA THR A 368 -0.28 6.08 12.46
C THR A 368 -1.16 7.27 12.81
N ILE A 369 -1.38 8.16 11.85
CA ILE A 369 -2.31 9.28 12.03
C ILE A 369 -3.71 8.70 12.09
N SER A 370 -4.31 8.74 13.29
CA SER A 370 -5.69 8.29 13.48
C SER A 370 -6.61 9.14 12.62
N GLN A 371 -7.47 8.47 11.85
CA GLN A 371 -8.42 9.09 10.93
C GLN A 371 -9.17 10.22 11.64
N VAL A 372 -8.86 11.47 11.29
CA VAL A 372 -9.74 12.60 11.57
C VAL A 372 -11.04 12.29 10.86
N THR A 373 -12.09 12.21 11.66
CA THR A 373 -13.47 11.82 11.34
C THR A 373 -13.86 12.27 9.94
N GLU A 374 -14.38 11.33 9.14
CA GLU A 374 -14.97 11.62 7.84
C GLU A 374 -15.98 12.76 7.96
N GLN A 375 -15.72 13.87 7.26
CA GLN A 375 -16.84 14.57 6.66
C GLN A 375 -17.24 13.73 5.44
N PRO A 376 -18.52 13.37 5.30
CA PRO A 376 -18.97 12.58 4.16
C PRO A 376 -18.56 13.31 2.89
N HIS A 377 -17.83 12.60 2.01
CA HIS A 377 -17.59 13.07 0.66
C HIS A 377 -18.94 13.49 0.07
N GLN A 378 -19.10 14.79 -0.16
CA GLN A 378 -20.26 15.31 -0.85
C GLN A 378 -20.34 14.55 -2.17
N LYS A 379 -21.46 13.86 -2.40
CA LYS A 379 -21.84 13.39 -3.73
C LYS A 379 -21.62 14.57 -4.68
N MET A 380 -20.67 14.44 -5.61
CA MET A 380 -20.43 15.49 -6.59
C MET A 380 -21.73 15.69 -7.37
N ALA A 381 -22.38 16.82 -7.12
CA ALA A 381 -23.61 17.22 -7.78
C ALA A 381 -23.33 17.47 -9.26
N GLY A 382 -24.33 17.23 -10.11
CA GLY A 382 -24.25 17.38 -11.56
C GLY A 382 -23.91 18.81 -11.98
N ASN A 383 -22.61 19.07 -12.14
CA ASN A 383 -21.92 19.84 -13.18
C ASN A 383 -20.47 20.07 -12.70
N ASP A 384 -19.66 19.01 -12.65
CA ASP A 384 -18.24 19.11 -12.25
C ASP A 384 -17.46 19.89 -13.33
N THR A 385 -17.29 21.20 -13.11
CA THR A 385 -16.54 22.10 -14.00
C THR A 385 -15.08 21.69 -14.15
N ASP A 386 -14.55 20.94 -13.17
CA ASP A 386 -13.18 20.45 -13.17
C ASP A 386 -13.03 19.11 -13.91
N ARG A 387 -14.12 18.44 -14.30
CA ARG A 387 -14.07 17.11 -14.92
C ARG A 387 -13.18 17.07 -16.18
N LEU A 388 -13.44 17.94 -17.15
CA LEU A 388 -12.66 17.99 -18.39
C LEU A 388 -11.23 18.51 -18.17
N PRO A 389 -11.00 19.60 -17.40
CA PRO A 389 -9.65 20.02 -17.04
C PRO A 389 -8.84 18.92 -16.32
N ARG A 390 -9.43 18.22 -15.35
CA ARG A 390 -8.77 17.16 -14.57
C ARG A 390 -8.38 15.97 -15.45
N PHE A 391 -9.31 15.53 -16.30
CA PHE A 391 -9.03 14.47 -17.27
C PHE A 391 -7.93 14.89 -18.25
N ALA A 392 -8.02 16.09 -18.82
CA ALA A 392 -7.00 16.60 -19.74
C ALA A 392 -5.63 16.76 -19.06
N PHE A 393 -5.59 17.13 -17.78
CA PHE A 393 -4.36 17.19 -16.99
C PHE A 393 -3.69 15.81 -16.88
N SER A 394 -4.46 14.77 -16.53
CA SER A 394 -4.01 13.38 -16.49
C SER A 394 -3.47 12.90 -17.84
N VAL A 395 -4.17 13.22 -18.93
CA VAL A 395 -3.74 12.90 -20.32
C VAL A 395 -2.42 13.55 -20.68
N VAL A 396 -2.24 14.84 -20.35
CA VAL A 396 -1.00 15.55 -20.65
C VAL A 396 0.14 15.01 -19.78
N GLN A 397 -0.08 14.72 -18.50
CA GLN A 397 0.94 14.09 -17.64
C GLN A 397 1.42 12.75 -18.21
N LYS A 398 0.49 11.87 -18.62
CA LYS A 398 0.87 10.60 -19.26
C LYS A 398 1.57 10.81 -20.61
N THR A 399 1.23 11.87 -21.35
CA THR A 399 1.94 12.25 -22.58
C THR A 399 3.38 12.67 -22.32
N LEU A 400 3.66 13.29 -21.17
CA LEU A 400 5.01 13.70 -20.78
C LEU A 400 5.87 12.53 -20.26
N SER A 401 5.26 11.46 -19.75
CA SER A 401 5.98 10.30 -19.22
C SER A 401 6.03 9.09 -20.17
N SER A 402 5.09 8.98 -21.11
CA SER A 402 5.02 7.86 -22.06
C SER A 402 5.96 8.04 -23.25
N GLN A 403 6.47 6.93 -23.78
CA GLN A 403 7.26 6.88 -25.01
C GLN A 403 6.38 6.89 -26.28
N LEU A 404 5.05 6.81 -26.13
CA LEU A 404 4.13 6.83 -27.26
C LEU A 404 4.02 8.21 -27.91
N ARG A 405 3.70 8.24 -29.21
CA ARG A 405 3.47 9.50 -29.93
C ARG A 405 2.24 10.22 -29.35
N ARG A 406 2.40 11.49 -29.01
CA ARG A 406 1.34 12.39 -28.51
C ARG A 406 0.01 12.26 -29.26
N GLY A 407 0.04 12.27 -30.59
CA GLY A 407 -1.20 12.18 -31.39
C GLY A 407 -2.01 10.90 -31.14
N GLY A 408 -1.33 9.77 -30.90
CA GLY A 408 -1.97 8.50 -30.54
C GLY A 408 -2.59 8.53 -29.14
N LEU A 409 -1.85 9.06 -28.17
CA LEU A 409 -2.33 9.21 -26.78
C LEU A 409 -3.57 10.10 -26.70
N VAL A 410 -3.55 11.25 -27.39
CA VAL A 410 -4.71 12.16 -27.42
C VAL A 410 -5.92 11.48 -28.07
N LYS A 411 -5.73 10.72 -29.14
CA LYS A 411 -6.82 9.96 -29.77
C LYS A 411 -7.43 8.95 -28.80
N GLN A 412 -6.61 8.15 -28.12
CA GLN A 412 -7.08 7.19 -27.11
C GLN A 412 -7.82 7.88 -25.96
N ALA A 413 -7.32 9.02 -25.48
CA ALA A 413 -7.97 9.80 -24.44
C ALA A 413 -9.38 10.25 -24.86
N LEU A 414 -9.53 10.75 -26.09
CA LEU A 414 -10.82 11.18 -26.62
C LEU A 414 -11.82 10.01 -26.73
N GLU A 415 -11.37 8.86 -27.23
CA GLU A 415 -12.19 7.64 -27.34
C GLU A 415 -12.61 7.09 -25.97
N ALA A 416 -11.70 7.07 -25.00
CA ALA A 416 -11.95 6.64 -23.62
C ALA A 416 -12.95 7.56 -22.91
N LEU A 417 -12.77 8.88 -23.06
CA LEU A 417 -13.69 9.87 -22.50
C LEU A 417 -15.09 9.79 -23.12
N GLN A 418 -15.18 9.60 -24.45
CA GLN A 418 -16.45 9.43 -25.15
C GLN A 418 -17.20 8.22 -24.60
N SER A 419 -16.54 7.05 -24.58
CA SER A 419 -17.10 5.79 -24.11
C SER A 419 -17.55 5.86 -22.64
N SER A 420 -16.71 6.44 -21.78
CA SER A 420 -17.01 6.62 -20.36
C SER A 420 -18.19 7.57 -20.15
N THR A 421 -18.22 8.69 -20.88
CA THR A 421 -19.33 9.65 -20.80
C THR A 421 -20.64 9.04 -21.26
N MET A 422 -20.64 8.22 -22.33
CA MET A 422 -21.84 7.52 -22.78
C MET A 422 -22.38 6.57 -21.70
N ARG A 423 -21.51 5.81 -21.03
CA ARG A 423 -21.89 4.90 -19.94
C ARG A 423 -22.43 5.65 -18.73
N LEU A 424 -21.72 6.69 -18.30
CA LEU A 424 -22.13 7.51 -17.18
C LEU A 424 -23.51 8.15 -17.42
N ARG A 425 -23.76 8.65 -18.64
CA ARG A 425 -25.06 9.22 -19.02
C ARG A 425 -26.20 8.22 -19.13
N ALA A 426 -25.89 6.94 -19.31
CA ALA A 426 -26.90 5.89 -19.26
C ALA A 426 -27.44 5.66 -17.83
N VAL A 427 -26.64 6.01 -16.82
CA VAL A 427 -27.02 5.91 -15.39
C VAL A 427 -27.51 7.26 -14.87
N ASP A 428 -26.85 8.35 -15.25
CA ASP A 428 -27.16 9.71 -14.82
C ASP A 428 -27.21 10.67 -16.01
N SER A 429 -28.41 11.01 -16.45
CA SER A 429 -28.65 11.93 -17.57
C SER A 429 -28.21 13.37 -17.30
N SER A 430 -27.91 13.75 -16.06
CA SER A 430 -27.43 15.09 -15.70
C SER A 430 -26.01 15.36 -16.18
N ILE A 431 -25.26 14.30 -16.48
CA ILE A 431 -23.88 14.41 -16.97
C ILE A 431 -23.88 15.01 -18.39
N PRO A 432 -23.05 16.06 -18.64
CA PRO A 432 -22.99 16.70 -19.95
C PRO A 432 -22.63 15.73 -21.09
N PRO A 433 -23.19 15.90 -22.30
CA PRO A 433 -22.81 15.11 -23.46
C PRO A 433 -21.32 15.26 -23.76
N TYR A 434 -20.70 14.19 -24.27
CA TYR A 434 -19.35 14.27 -24.81
C TYR A 434 -19.26 15.31 -25.93
N SER A 435 -18.14 16.03 -25.96
CA SER A 435 -17.79 16.92 -27.04
C SER A 435 -16.29 16.86 -27.32
N GLU A 436 -15.93 16.43 -28.53
CA GLU A 436 -14.53 16.31 -28.93
C GLU A 436 -13.81 17.66 -28.89
N THR A 437 -14.48 18.73 -29.34
CA THR A 437 -13.92 20.10 -29.30
C THR A 437 -13.60 20.53 -27.87
N GLN A 438 -14.50 20.24 -26.92
CA GLN A 438 -14.31 20.65 -25.53
C GLN A 438 -13.18 19.88 -24.86
N ALA A 439 -13.13 18.55 -25.07
CA ALA A 439 -12.07 17.71 -24.54
C ALA A 439 -10.69 18.08 -25.14
N TYR A 440 -10.62 18.23 -26.46
CA TYR A 440 -9.38 18.59 -27.15
C TYR A 440 -8.89 19.99 -26.76
N PHE A 441 -9.81 20.97 -26.61
CA PHE A 441 -9.48 22.30 -26.11
C PHE A 441 -8.71 22.21 -24.78
N TRP A 442 -9.24 21.48 -23.80
CA TRP A 442 -8.60 21.34 -22.50
C TRP A 442 -7.25 20.65 -22.56
N ILE A 443 -7.12 19.61 -23.39
CA ILE A 443 -5.83 18.92 -23.62
C ILE A 443 -4.80 19.91 -24.19
N GLN A 444 -5.17 20.73 -25.18
CA GLN A 444 -4.25 21.71 -25.77
C GLN A 444 -3.86 22.82 -24.79
N ILE A 445 -4.84 23.36 -24.07
CA ILE A 445 -4.62 24.46 -23.12
C ILE A 445 -3.70 24.00 -21.98
N ILE A 446 -3.97 22.84 -21.39
CA ILE A 446 -3.14 22.30 -20.31
C ILE A 446 -1.74 21.94 -20.82
N HIS A 447 -1.63 21.39 -22.03
CA HIS A 447 -0.33 21.16 -22.67
C HIS A 447 0.46 22.47 -22.85
N ALA A 448 -0.18 23.55 -23.30
CA ALA A 448 0.48 24.85 -23.42
C ALA A 448 0.90 25.43 -22.05
N TYR A 449 0.09 25.24 -21.00
CA TYR A 449 0.46 25.62 -19.63
C TYR A 449 1.68 24.84 -19.12
N LEU A 450 1.65 23.50 -19.21
CA LEU A 450 2.76 22.67 -18.75
C LEU A 450 4.03 22.84 -19.60
N GLY A 451 3.89 23.07 -20.91
CA GLY A 451 5.01 23.40 -21.80
C GLY A 451 5.73 24.70 -21.42
N THR A 452 5.01 25.65 -20.79
CA THR A 452 5.61 26.89 -20.24
C THR A 452 6.58 26.58 -19.10
N LEU A 453 6.31 25.54 -18.29
CA LEU A 453 7.19 25.12 -17.19
C LEU A 453 8.44 24.39 -17.70
N GLN A 454 8.30 23.54 -18.73
CA GLN A 454 9.42 22.76 -19.28
C GLN A 454 10.49 23.61 -20.00
N ALA A 455 10.11 24.73 -20.59
CA ALA A 455 11.04 25.58 -21.33
C ALA A 455 12.16 26.20 -20.44
N GLN A 456 12.00 26.18 -19.10
CA GLN A 456 12.96 26.77 -18.16
C GLN A 456 14.01 25.82 -17.59
N ASP A 457 13.86 24.48 -17.67
CA ASP A 457 14.85 23.54 -17.09
C ASP A 457 16.25 23.63 -17.73
N SER A 458 16.39 24.40 -18.81
CA SER A 458 17.66 24.66 -19.50
C SER A 458 18.45 25.86 -18.96
N SER A 459 17.91 26.70 -18.07
CA SER A 459 18.63 27.80 -17.42
C SER A 459 18.82 27.53 -15.92
N ARG A 460 20.04 27.75 -15.41
CA ARG A 460 20.55 27.34 -14.08
C ARG A 460 19.84 27.92 -12.83
N GLU A 461 18.71 28.59 -12.98
CA GLU A 461 17.89 29.12 -11.88
C GLU A 461 16.41 28.80 -12.12
N SER A 462 16.02 27.55 -11.87
CA SER A 462 14.60 27.15 -11.85
C SER A 462 13.88 27.79 -10.64
N ARG A 463 12.81 28.55 -10.88
CA ARG A 463 11.94 29.12 -9.82
C ARG A 463 10.84 28.16 -9.37
N PHE A 464 10.53 27.14 -10.17
CA PHE A 464 9.58 26.08 -9.81
C PHE A 464 10.35 24.76 -9.75
N SER A 465 10.81 24.38 -8.57
CA SER A 465 11.74 23.26 -8.39
C SER A 465 11.15 21.85 -8.58
N GLY A 466 9.95 21.71 -9.16
CA GLY A 466 9.25 20.42 -9.33
C GLY A 466 9.05 20.03 -10.79
N SER A 467 8.94 18.72 -11.06
CA SER A 467 8.62 18.22 -12.41
C SER A 467 7.15 18.52 -12.78
N PRO A 468 6.85 18.91 -14.03
CA PRO A 468 5.46 18.98 -14.51
C PRO A 468 4.70 17.66 -14.36
N THR A 469 5.39 16.52 -14.32
CA THR A 469 4.79 15.20 -14.10
C THR A 469 4.47 14.90 -12.62
N SER A 470 5.07 15.63 -11.67
CA SER A 470 4.81 15.44 -10.23
C SER A 470 3.74 16.40 -9.68
N LEU A 471 3.31 17.39 -10.46
CA LEU A 471 2.24 18.32 -10.08
C LEU A 471 0.93 17.59 -9.78
N THR A 472 0.25 18.02 -8.72
CA THR A 472 -1.15 17.65 -8.48
C THR A 472 -2.09 18.57 -9.25
N PHE A 473 -3.30 18.08 -9.55
CA PHE A 473 -4.30 18.90 -10.25
C PHE A 473 -4.66 20.18 -9.48
N GLU A 474 -4.77 20.12 -8.15
CA GLU A 474 -5.08 21.30 -7.31
C GLU A 474 -3.97 22.35 -7.32
N ALA A 475 -2.70 21.90 -7.28
CA ALA A 475 -1.55 22.78 -7.41
C ALA A 475 -1.50 23.39 -8.81
N PHE A 476 -1.76 22.61 -9.86
CA PHE A 476 -1.83 23.10 -11.24
C PHE A 476 -2.94 24.15 -11.41
N LYS A 477 -4.13 23.89 -10.87
CA LYS A 477 -5.28 24.81 -10.87
C LYS A 477 -4.91 26.12 -10.20
N SER A 478 -4.25 26.07 -9.04
CA SER A 478 -3.79 27.26 -8.31
C SER A 478 -2.67 28.02 -9.05
N LEU A 479 -1.78 27.29 -9.72
CA LEU A 479 -0.65 27.86 -10.45
C LEU A 479 -1.09 28.70 -11.65
N PHE A 480 -2.10 28.22 -12.38
CA PHE A 480 -2.60 28.87 -13.60
C PHE A 480 -3.95 29.56 -13.45
N ASP A 481 -4.57 29.49 -12.26
CA ASP A 481 -5.87 30.08 -11.93
C ASP A 481 -6.98 29.51 -12.83
N ILE A 482 -7.04 28.18 -12.92
CA ILE A 482 -8.00 27.48 -13.78
C ILE A 482 -9.40 27.54 -13.16
N THR A 483 -10.36 28.04 -13.94
CA THR A 483 -11.74 28.29 -13.53
C THR A 483 -12.76 27.38 -14.20
N GLY A 484 -12.43 26.83 -15.38
CA GLY A 484 -13.35 26.07 -16.22
C GLY A 484 -13.99 26.91 -17.35
N ASP A 485 -13.81 28.23 -17.34
CA ASP A 485 -14.41 29.18 -18.29
C ASP A 485 -13.42 29.72 -19.34
N GLU A 486 -12.18 29.21 -19.36
CA GLU A 486 -11.08 29.63 -20.24
C GLU A 486 -11.48 29.60 -21.71
N TRP A 487 -12.33 28.64 -22.09
CA TRP A 487 -12.86 28.47 -23.45
C TRP A 487 -13.59 29.71 -23.97
N ARG A 488 -14.20 30.53 -23.10
CA ARG A 488 -14.99 31.72 -23.50
C ARG A 488 -14.18 32.78 -24.22
N GLN A 489 -12.86 32.79 -24.01
CA GLN A 489 -11.92 33.69 -24.70
C GLN A 489 -11.68 33.27 -26.16
N TYR A 490 -11.90 31.99 -26.48
CA TYR A 490 -11.55 31.39 -27.77
C TYR A 490 -12.78 31.02 -28.60
N TYR A 491 -13.87 30.60 -27.96
CA TYR A 491 -15.10 30.16 -28.61
C TYR A 491 -16.32 31.05 -28.28
N SER A 492 -17.19 31.27 -29.26
CA SER A 492 -18.58 31.66 -29.00
C SER A 492 -19.35 30.50 -28.36
N GLN A 493 -20.34 30.82 -27.53
CA GLN A 493 -21.19 29.80 -26.92
C GLN A 493 -21.93 28.97 -27.99
N SER A 494 -22.39 29.63 -29.06
CA SER A 494 -23.04 28.98 -30.20
C SER A 494 -22.16 27.92 -30.85
N LEU A 495 -20.85 28.17 -31.00
CA LEU A 495 -19.92 27.20 -31.57
C LEU A 495 -19.58 26.10 -30.56
N TRP A 496 -19.27 26.47 -29.31
CA TRP A 496 -18.86 25.57 -28.23
C TRP A 496 -19.88 24.46 -27.92
N GLU A 497 -21.17 24.78 -28.03
CA GLU A 497 -22.28 23.86 -27.73
C GLU A 497 -22.84 23.17 -28.99
N SER A 498 -22.33 23.52 -30.18
CA SER A 498 -22.85 23.08 -31.47
C SER A 498 -22.70 21.57 -31.71
N ILE A 499 -23.54 21.02 -32.58
CA ILE A 499 -23.44 19.61 -33.02
C ILE A 499 -22.08 19.33 -33.68
N PRO A 500 -21.56 20.16 -34.61
CA PRO A 500 -20.22 19.98 -35.17
C PRO A 500 -19.13 19.88 -34.11
N ALA A 501 -19.17 20.75 -33.08
CA ALA A 501 -18.17 20.74 -32.01
C ALA A 501 -18.19 19.44 -31.19
N ARG A 502 -19.35 18.76 -31.10
CA ARG A 502 -19.47 17.47 -30.43
C ARG A 502 -18.88 16.32 -31.23
N MET A 503 -19.05 16.36 -32.55
CA MET A 503 -18.71 15.28 -33.47
C MET A 503 -17.24 15.22 -33.85
N SER A 504 -16.57 16.38 -33.89
CA SER A 504 -15.15 16.50 -34.24
C SER A 504 -14.58 17.80 -33.70
N PHE A 505 -13.26 17.89 -33.54
CA PHE A 505 -12.60 19.15 -33.21
C PHE A 505 -12.92 20.25 -34.25
N VAL A 506 -13.44 21.39 -33.78
CA VAL A 506 -13.66 22.59 -34.58
C VAL A 506 -12.76 23.71 -34.04
N ASN A 507 -12.08 24.43 -34.94
CA ASN A 507 -11.21 25.54 -34.54
C ASN A 507 -12.01 26.66 -33.84
N PRO A 508 -11.39 27.40 -32.90
CA PRO A 508 -12.06 28.51 -32.25
C PRO A 508 -12.38 29.67 -33.21
N ASP A 509 -13.53 30.32 -32.98
CA ASP A 509 -14.06 31.40 -33.82
C ASP A 509 -13.78 32.81 -33.29
N LYS A 510 -13.38 32.97 -32.02
CA LYS A 510 -13.00 34.28 -31.46
C LYS A 510 -11.49 34.53 -31.54
N LYS A 511 -10.69 33.54 -31.12
CA LYS A 511 -9.24 33.68 -30.98
C LYS A 511 -8.54 32.34 -31.17
N ALA A 512 -7.40 32.31 -31.85
CA ALA A 512 -6.59 31.10 -31.98
C ALA A 512 -6.08 30.60 -30.62
N LEU A 513 -5.93 29.27 -30.48
CA LEU A 513 -5.38 28.66 -29.26
C LEU A 513 -3.88 28.97 -29.13
N PRO A 514 -3.39 29.31 -27.93
CA PRO A 514 -1.99 29.57 -27.70
C PRO A 514 -1.20 28.25 -27.61
N ASN A 515 0.08 28.30 -28.00
CA ASN A 515 1.00 27.17 -27.84
C ASN A 515 1.82 27.24 -26.54
N VAL A 516 1.97 28.44 -25.96
CA VAL A 516 2.70 28.74 -24.72
C VAL A 516 2.00 29.90 -24.02
N PHE A 517 2.04 29.93 -22.69
CA PHE A 517 1.50 31.02 -21.88
C PHE A 517 2.61 31.85 -21.22
N GLY A 518 2.24 33.00 -20.66
CA GLY A 518 3.15 33.76 -19.81
C GLY A 518 3.41 33.02 -18.49
N MET A 519 4.59 33.25 -17.90
CA MET A 519 4.94 32.67 -16.60
C MET A 519 3.95 33.11 -15.51
N PRO A 520 3.53 32.20 -14.62
CA PRO A 520 2.79 32.55 -13.42
C PRO A 520 3.55 33.56 -12.54
N SER A 521 2.81 34.43 -11.85
CA SER A 521 3.39 35.32 -10.83
C SER A 521 3.99 34.54 -9.66
N GLN A 522 4.94 35.14 -8.93
CA GLN A 522 5.54 34.51 -7.74
C GLN A 522 4.49 34.06 -6.72
N ALA A 523 3.48 34.90 -6.45
CA ALA A 523 2.39 34.56 -5.52
C ALA A 523 1.62 33.28 -5.91
N ARG A 524 1.43 33.05 -7.22
CA ARG A 524 0.79 31.82 -7.73
C ARG A 524 1.71 30.60 -7.60
N MET A 525 3.01 30.78 -7.82
CA MET A 525 4.01 29.71 -7.60
C MET A 525 4.06 29.32 -6.12
N ASP A 526 4.06 30.29 -5.21
CA ASP A 526 4.07 30.04 -3.77
C ASP A 526 2.79 29.34 -3.30
N LEU A 527 1.62 29.76 -3.83
CA LEU A 527 0.35 29.10 -3.57
C LEU A 527 0.34 27.66 -4.09
N ALA A 528 0.82 27.41 -5.31
CA ALA A 528 0.92 26.07 -5.88
C ALA A 528 1.84 25.17 -5.05
N ARG A 529 2.99 25.69 -4.58
CA ARG A 529 3.88 24.96 -3.65
C ARG A 529 3.15 24.61 -2.35
N SER A 530 2.40 25.53 -1.77
CA SER A 530 1.60 25.26 -0.56
C SER A 530 0.56 24.16 -0.81
N GLN A 531 -0.13 24.17 -1.96
CA GLN A 531 -1.07 23.12 -2.34
C GLN A 531 -0.39 21.76 -2.53
N MET A 532 0.81 21.73 -3.13
CA MET A 532 1.63 20.53 -3.23
C MET A 532 1.97 19.96 -1.85
N VAL A 533 2.43 20.80 -0.93
CA VAL A 533 2.75 20.39 0.45
C VAL A 533 1.53 19.76 1.13
N ASN A 534 0.37 20.40 1.04
CA ASN A 534 -0.87 19.88 1.61
C ASN A 534 -1.27 18.54 0.98
N ALA A 535 -1.26 18.45 -0.35
CA ALA A 535 -1.69 17.26 -1.07
C ALA A 535 -0.81 16.04 -0.74
N ILE A 536 0.51 16.20 -0.74
CA ILE A 536 1.44 15.10 -0.41
C ILE A 536 1.29 14.71 1.07
N SER A 537 1.17 15.68 1.98
CA SER A 537 0.92 15.40 3.40
C SER A 537 -0.39 14.63 3.63
N HIS A 538 -1.47 14.98 2.91
CA HIS A 538 -2.75 14.29 3.02
C HIS A 538 -2.71 12.83 2.50
N ARG A 539 -1.91 12.52 1.48
CA ARG A 539 -1.73 11.13 1.01
C ARG A 539 -1.17 10.21 2.10
N PHE A 540 -0.48 10.77 3.08
CA PHE A 540 0.01 10.03 4.24
C PHE A 540 -1.10 9.78 5.27
N ALA A 541 -1.93 10.79 5.54
CA ALA A 541 -3.01 10.72 6.52
C ALA A 541 -4.26 9.95 6.03
N LYS A 542 -4.52 9.91 4.72
CA LYS A 542 -5.70 9.24 4.14
C LYS A 542 -5.32 8.40 2.92
N PRO A 543 -5.83 7.15 2.79
CA PRO A 543 -5.64 6.35 1.59
C PRO A 543 -6.23 7.06 0.37
N SER A 544 -5.49 7.09 -0.74
CA SER A 544 -6.00 7.61 -2.00
C SER A 544 -7.15 6.72 -2.51
N ASP A 545 -8.19 7.34 -3.05
CA ASP A 545 -9.21 6.62 -3.80
C ASP A 545 -8.76 6.38 -5.26
N LEU A 546 -9.48 5.51 -5.96
CA LEU A 546 -9.25 5.28 -7.38
C LEU A 546 -9.54 6.57 -8.18
N PRO A 547 -8.75 6.84 -9.25
CA PRO A 547 -9.09 7.87 -10.21
C PRO A 547 -10.50 7.69 -10.81
N PRO A 548 -11.10 8.76 -11.37
CA PRO A 548 -12.33 8.66 -12.13
C PRO A 548 -12.26 7.61 -13.25
N ARG A 549 -13.41 7.08 -13.64
CA ARG A 549 -13.47 5.95 -14.59
C ARG A 549 -12.86 6.29 -15.95
N GLU A 550 -13.06 7.52 -16.43
CA GLU A 550 -12.47 8.01 -17.68
C GLU A 550 -10.94 7.99 -17.65
N ASP A 551 -10.31 8.37 -16.53
CA ASP A 551 -8.87 8.29 -16.35
C ASP A 551 -8.39 6.84 -16.38
N LEU A 552 -9.08 5.94 -15.67
CA LEU A 552 -8.74 4.52 -15.67
C LEU A 552 -8.87 3.90 -17.07
N ASP A 553 -9.96 4.19 -17.79
CA ASP A 553 -10.19 3.67 -19.14
C ASP A 553 -9.16 4.25 -20.14
N PHE A 554 -8.71 5.49 -19.96
CA PHE A 554 -7.59 6.07 -20.71
C PHE A 554 -6.27 5.37 -20.39
N LEU A 555 -5.89 5.24 -19.12
CA LEU A 555 -4.66 4.57 -18.70
C LEU A 555 -4.61 3.11 -19.19
N ALA A 556 -5.75 2.42 -19.17
CA ALA A 556 -5.90 1.08 -19.73
C ALA A 556 -5.62 1.04 -21.24
N ALA A 557 -6.16 1.98 -22.02
CA ALA A 557 -5.89 2.08 -23.46
C ALA A 557 -4.41 2.33 -23.76
N VAL A 558 -3.77 3.22 -22.99
CA VAL A 558 -2.33 3.51 -23.11
C VAL A 558 -1.50 2.27 -22.79
N LEU A 559 -1.80 1.59 -21.68
CA LEU A 559 -1.10 0.38 -21.25
C LEU A 559 -1.18 -0.73 -22.29
N ILE A 560 -2.33 -0.91 -22.92
CA ILE A 560 -2.53 -1.90 -24.00
C ILE A 560 -1.58 -1.61 -25.16
N ASP A 561 -1.48 -0.36 -25.60
CA ASP A 561 -0.64 0.01 -26.73
C ASP A 561 0.86 0.00 -26.37
N GLU A 562 1.23 0.41 -25.16
CA GLU A 562 2.59 0.21 -24.61
C GLU A 562 2.96 -1.28 -24.61
N ALA A 563 2.05 -2.14 -24.15
CA ALA A 563 2.27 -3.59 -24.12
C ALA A 563 2.39 -4.19 -25.53
N LYS A 564 1.68 -3.69 -26.54
CA LYS A 564 1.77 -4.17 -27.94
C LYS A 564 3.13 -3.92 -28.58
N LEU A 565 3.82 -2.87 -28.16
CA LEU A 565 5.16 -2.54 -28.67
C LEU A 565 6.24 -3.47 -28.12
N MET A 566 5.94 -4.25 -27.07
CA MET A 566 6.89 -5.15 -26.42
C MET A 566 6.84 -6.55 -27.06
N PRO A 567 7.95 -7.07 -27.62
CA PRO A 567 8.04 -8.47 -28.04
C PRO A 567 8.02 -9.39 -26.81
N GLU A 568 7.65 -10.66 -27.00
CA GLU A 568 7.54 -11.62 -25.88
C GLU A 568 8.87 -11.83 -25.13
N SER A 569 10.00 -11.73 -25.84
CA SER A 569 11.35 -11.78 -25.26
C SER A 569 11.65 -10.64 -24.28
N GLU A 570 10.90 -9.54 -24.34
CA GLU A 570 11.06 -8.35 -23.48
C GLU A 570 10.02 -8.27 -22.35
N LEU A 571 9.21 -9.31 -22.16
CA LEU A 571 8.29 -9.43 -21.01
C LEU A 571 9.05 -9.74 -19.73
N ASN A 572 9.83 -8.76 -19.26
CA ASN A 572 10.73 -8.87 -18.12
C ASN A 572 10.23 -8.12 -16.87
N VAL A 573 8.95 -7.73 -16.81
CA VAL A 573 8.32 -7.02 -15.69
C VAL A 573 9.02 -5.70 -15.29
N ALA A 574 9.83 -5.11 -16.19
CA ALA A 574 10.52 -3.83 -15.94
C ALA A 574 9.59 -2.60 -16.03
N SER A 575 8.41 -2.75 -16.62
CA SER A 575 7.38 -1.71 -16.71
C SER A 575 6.02 -2.28 -16.32
N HIS A 576 5.07 -1.42 -15.97
CA HIS A 576 3.73 -1.84 -15.59
C HIS A 576 3.00 -2.62 -16.70
N ALA A 577 3.13 -2.15 -17.95
CA ALA A 577 2.60 -2.84 -19.12
C ALA A 577 3.21 -4.25 -19.30
N SER A 578 4.54 -4.36 -19.12
CA SER A 578 5.26 -5.64 -19.17
C SER A 578 4.81 -6.58 -18.05
N LEU A 579 4.64 -6.06 -16.83
CA LEU A 579 4.16 -6.79 -15.67
C LEU A 579 2.76 -7.37 -15.90
N LEU A 580 1.78 -6.54 -16.25
CA LEU A 580 0.41 -7.01 -16.46
C LEU A 580 0.30 -8.01 -17.61
N ARG A 581 1.01 -7.79 -18.73
CA ARG A 581 0.99 -8.72 -19.86
C ARG A 581 1.65 -10.05 -19.51
N PHE A 582 2.78 -10.01 -18.81
CA PHE A 582 3.46 -11.21 -18.29
C PHE A 582 2.54 -12.02 -17.37
N LEU A 583 1.92 -11.36 -16.39
CA LEU A 583 1.00 -12.00 -15.43
C LEU A 583 -0.24 -12.56 -16.13
N PHE A 584 -0.85 -11.81 -17.04
CA PHE A 584 -2.01 -12.27 -17.80
C PHE A 584 -1.68 -13.53 -18.61
N ASN A 585 -0.58 -13.54 -19.37
CA ASN A 585 -0.18 -14.69 -20.18
C ASN A 585 0.03 -15.95 -19.30
N ARG A 586 0.73 -15.80 -18.18
CA ARG A 586 1.00 -16.93 -17.26
C ARG A 586 -0.26 -17.44 -16.55
N LEU A 587 -1.16 -16.55 -16.14
CA LEU A 587 -2.31 -16.90 -15.29
C LEU A 587 -3.58 -17.26 -16.07
N SER A 588 -3.77 -16.74 -17.29
CA SER A 588 -4.93 -17.05 -18.15
C SER A 588 -4.82 -18.40 -18.87
N GLY A 589 -3.62 -19.01 -18.86
CA GLY A 589 -3.40 -20.31 -19.47
C GLY A 589 -3.26 -20.26 -20.99
N SER A 590 -2.45 -19.35 -21.54
CA SER A 590 -1.87 -19.58 -22.88
C SER A 590 -1.03 -20.86 -22.80
N ARG A 591 -1.72 -21.99 -23.09
CA ARG A 591 -1.23 -23.36 -23.03
C ARG A 591 -0.04 -23.52 -23.97
N GLU A 592 1.17 -23.42 -23.44
CA GLU A 592 2.24 -24.22 -24.02
C GLU A 592 1.89 -25.69 -23.77
N PRO A 593 1.89 -26.56 -24.80
CA PRO A 593 1.69 -27.98 -24.60
C PRO A 593 2.86 -28.51 -23.76
N ALA A 594 2.56 -29.00 -22.57
CA ALA A 594 3.56 -29.61 -21.69
C ALA A 594 4.19 -30.80 -22.41
N VAL A 595 5.51 -30.76 -22.58
CA VAL A 595 6.30 -31.84 -23.20
C VAL A 595 6.22 -33.15 -22.38
N ASN A 596 5.76 -33.10 -21.11
CA ASN A 596 5.73 -34.25 -20.19
C ASN A 596 4.42 -34.41 -19.38
N GLY A 597 3.24 -34.25 -20.02
CA GLY A 597 1.99 -34.87 -19.55
C GLY A 597 1.41 -34.49 -18.17
N THR A 598 1.96 -33.50 -17.46
CA THR A 598 1.46 -33.05 -16.15
C THR A 598 1.01 -31.58 -16.25
N GLU A 599 -0.31 -31.36 -16.39
CA GLU A 599 -0.88 -30.02 -16.24
C GLU A 599 -0.69 -29.54 -14.80
N LYS A 600 0.08 -28.47 -14.60
CA LYS A 600 0.22 -27.85 -13.27
C LYS A 600 -1.11 -27.19 -12.86
N LYS A 601 -1.56 -27.46 -11.62
CA LYS A 601 -2.77 -26.85 -11.06
C LYS A 601 -2.65 -25.31 -11.06
N PRO A 602 -3.74 -24.53 -11.25
CA PRO A 602 -3.72 -23.06 -11.28
C PRO A 602 -3.07 -22.40 -10.05
N ALA A 603 -3.25 -22.99 -8.87
CA ALA A 603 -2.60 -22.57 -7.63
C ALA A 603 -1.06 -22.60 -7.72
N SER A 604 -0.52 -23.69 -8.27
CA SER A 604 0.91 -23.91 -8.43
C SER A 604 1.52 -22.92 -9.41
N VAL A 605 0.81 -22.63 -10.51
CA VAL A 605 1.24 -21.63 -11.51
C VAL A 605 1.32 -20.23 -10.90
N ALA A 606 0.32 -19.85 -10.11
CA ALA A 606 0.28 -18.53 -9.47
C ALA A 606 1.40 -18.37 -8.43
N SER A 607 1.62 -19.36 -7.57
CA SER A 607 2.72 -19.36 -6.60
C SER A 607 4.11 -19.34 -7.27
N SER A 608 4.33 -20.14 -8.32
CA SER A 608 5.60 -20.10 -9.05
C SER A 608 5.84 -18.77 -9.75
N THR A 609 4.78 -18.19 -10.33
CA THR A 609 4.84 -16.87 -10.98
C THR A 609 5.19 -15.78 -9.95
N ALA A 610 4.60 -15.85 -8.75
CA ALA A 610 4.90 -14.89 -7.69
C ALA A 610 6.36 -14.93 -7.25
N LEU A 611 6.96 -16.12 -7.11
CA LEU A 611 8.39 -16.22 -6.76
C LEU A 611 9.31 -15.74 -7.88
N GLU A 612 8.98 -16.03 -9.14
CA GLU A 612 9.72 -15.55 -10.32
C GLU A 612 9.72 -14.02 -10.37
N VAL A 613 8.55 -13.39 -10.21
CA VAL A 613 8.40 -11.93 -10.22
C VAL A 613 9.04 -11.29 -8.98
N ALA A 614 8.99 -11.97 -7.82
CA ALA A 614 9.56 -11.46 -6.56
C ALA A 614 11.06 -11.21 -6.63
N GLN A 615 11.79 -11.95 -7.48
CA GLN A 615 13.23 -11.73 -7.70
C GLN A 615 13.55 -10.34 -8.27
N ARG A 616 12.56 -9.65 -8.86
CA ARG A 616 12.73 -8.33 -9.48
C ARG A 616 12.09 -7.20 -8.67
N VAL A 617 10.90 -7.42 -8.12
CA VAL A 617 10.11 -6.35 -7.47
C VAL A 617 9.94 -6.52 -5.96
N GLY A 618 10.36 -7.66 -5.39
CA GLY A 618 10.09 -8.01 -3.99
C GLY A 618 8.84 -8.89 -3.82
N LEU A 619 8.78 -9.59 -2.70
CA LEU A 619 7.80 -10.65 -2.46
C LEU A 619 6.39 -10.12 -2.22
N THR A 620 6.24 -9.05 -1.43
CA THR A 620 4.93 -8.42 -1.18
C THR A 620 4.36 -7.83 -2.47
N GLN A 621 5.19 -7.12 -3.23
CA GLN A 621 4.81 -6.43 -4.45
C GLN A 621 4.39 -7.44 -5.52
N SER A 622 5.18 -8.51 -5.68
CA SER A 622 4.85 -9.62 -6.57
C SER A 622 3.53 -10.27 -6.19
N THR A 623 3.37 -10.66 -4.91
CA THR A 623 2.17 -11.34 -4.44
C THR A 623 0.92 -10.49 -4.63
N PHE A 624 1.00 -9.19 -4.35
CA PHE A 624 -0.09 -8.24 -4.58
C PHE A 624 -0.57 -8.28 -6.04
N TRP A 625 0.34 -8.07 -6.99
CA TRP A 625 -0.03 -8.00 -8.41
C TRP A 625 -0.51 -9.35 -8.96
N VAL A 626 0.16 -10.45 -8.62
CA VAL A 626 -0.25 -11.79 -9.07
C VAL A 626 -1.64 -12.12 -8.52
N GLN A 627 -1.92 -11.81 -7.25
CA GLN A 627 -3.24 -12.01 -6.65
C GLN A 627 -4.31 -11.18 -7.34
N ARG A 628 -4.05 -9.90 -7.63
CA ARG A 628 -5.00 -9.01 -8.31
C ARG A 628 -5.34 -9.49 -9.71
N VAL A 629 -4.34 -9.89 -10.49
CA VAL A 629 -4.57 -10.43 -11.84
C VAL A 629 -5.27 -11.78 -11.77
N GLN A 630 -4.89 -12.68 -10.85
CA GLN A 630 -5.52 -14.00 -10.71
C GLN A 630 -7.00 -13.91 -10.37
N ILE A 631 -7.40 -12.97 -9.49
CA ILE A 631 -8.80 -12.70 -9.16
C ILE A 631 -9.59 -12.36 -10.41
N GLU A 632 -9.10 -11.41 -11.21
CA GLU A 632 -9.83 -10.95 -12.38
C GLU A 632 -9.82 -11.94 -13.55
N VAL A 633 -8.75 -12.72 -13.71
CA VAL A 633 -8.72 -13.84 -14.67
C VAL A 633 -9.76 -14.89 -14.29
N SER A 634 -9.90 -15.18 -12.99
CA SER A 634 -10.88 -16.17 -12.50
C SER A 634 -12.33 -15.68 -12.63
N ARG A 635 -12.57 -14.37 -12.53
CA ARG A 635 -13.88 -13.73 -12.75
C ARG A 635 -14.29 -13.68 -14.22
N ASN A 636 -13.31 -13.49 -15.12
CA ASN A 636 -13.53 -13.26 -16.54
C ASN A 636 -13.06 -14.44 -17.40
N LYS A 637 -13.54 -15.66 -17.11
CA LYS A 637 -13.11 -16.89 -17.81
C LYS A 637 -13.33 -16.87 -19.32
N ASP A 638 -14.27 -16.06 -19.80
CA ASP A 638 -14.60 -15.94 -21.23
C ASP A 638 -13.64 -15.01 -21.98
N VAL A 639 -12.85 -14.20 -21.27
CA VAL A 639 -11.92 -13.23 -21.87
C VAL A 639 -10.63 -13.93 -22.28
N LYS A 640 -10.39 -14.00 -23.60
CA LYS A 640 -9.24 -14.73 -24.17
C LYS A 640 -8.06 -13.83 -24.54
N GLY A 641 -8.26 -12.52 -24.61
CA GLY A 641 -7.24 -11.56 -25.03
C GLY A 641 -6.84 -10.59 -23.94
N PHE A 642 -5.54 -10.27 -23.88
CA PHE A 642 -4.99 -9.29 -22.93
C PHE A 642 -5.68 -7.92 -23.02
N GLU A 643 -5.95 -7.45 -24.23
CA GLU A 643 -6.59 -6.17 -24.48
C GLU A 643 -8.03 -6.10 -23.92
N GLU A 644 -8.81 -7.16 -24.12
CA GLU A 644 -10.16 -7.27 -23.56
C GLU A 644 -10.12 -7.37 -22.02
N PHE A 645 -9.14 -8.11 -21.49
CA PHE A 645 -8.93 -8.27 -20.04
C PHE A 645 -8.64 -6.93 -19.35
N VAL A 646 -7.73 -6.14 -19.91
CA VAL A 646 -7.37 -4.82 -19.35
C VAL A 646 -8.54 -3.84 -19.44
N ARG A 647 -9.31 -3.84 -20.55
CA ARG A 647 -10.50 -2.96 -20.66
C ARG A 647 -11.62 -3.31 -19.68
N ALA A 648 -11.84 -4.60 -19.43
CA ALA A 648 -12.80 -5.05 -18.43
C ALA A 648 -12.38 -4.62 -17.01
N ASN A 649 -11.07 -4.57 -16.76
CA ASN A 649 -10.47 -4.35 -15.45
C ASN A 649 -9.55 -3.12 -15.44
N SER A 650 -10.05 -1.97 -15.91
CA SER A 650 -9.21 -0.78 -16.17
C SER A 650 -8.48 -0.23 -14.94
N TYR A 651 -8.99 -0.49 -13.74
CA TYR A 651 -8.30 -0.14 -12.49
C TYR A 651 -6.93 -0.83 -12.34
N LEU A 652 -6.69 -1.97 -12.98
CA LEU A 652 -5.37 -2.62 -12.97
C LEU A 652 -4.31 -1.78 -13.68
N ALA A 653 -4.70 -0.90 -14.60
CA ALA A 653 -3.78 0.01 -15.30
C ALA A 653 -3.30 1.18 -14.43
N PHE A 654 -3.88 1.36 -13.24
CA PHE A 654 -3.43 2.37 -12.29
C PHE A 654 -2.19 1.87 -11.54
N GLU A 655 -1.02 2.43 -11.86
CA GLU A 655 0.28 2.03 -11.29
C GLU A 655 0.32 2.17 -9.75
N ASP A 656 -0.34 3.20 -9.22
CA ASP A 656 -0.40 3.50 -7.79
C ASP A 656 -1.49 2.71 -7.04
N LEU A 657 -2.13 1.72 -7.68
CA LEU A 657 -3.12 0.85 -7.06
C LEU A 657 -2.66 0.24 -5.72
N PRO A 658 -1.39 -0.18 -5.52
CA PRO A 658 -0.91 -0.67 -4.24
C PRO A 658 -1.10 0.31 -3.08
N PHE A 659 -0.97 1.61 -3.31
CA PHE A 659 -1.02 2.64 -2.26
C PHE A 659 -2.42 2.89 -1.69
N ILE A 660 -3.44 2.27 -2.26
CA ILE A 660 -4.77 2.17 -1.68
C ILE A 660 -4.76 1.21 -0.47
N TYR A 661 -3.90 0.20 -0.50
CA TYR A 661 -3.82 -0.89 0.49
C TYR A 661 -2.61 -0.76 1.42
N TYR A 662 -1.50 -0.25 0.91
CA TYR A 662 -0.22 -0.11 1.62
C TYR A 662 0.17 1.35 1.78
N SER A 663 0.74 1.72 2.92
CA SER A 663 1.54 2.94 3.01
C SER A 663 2.81 2.81 2.17
N PRO A 664 3.34 3.91 1.59
CA PRO A 664 4.64 3.87 0.91
C PRO A 664 5.76 3.36 1.82
N GLN A 665 5.73 3.69 3.11
CA GLN A 665 6.71 3.24 4.09
C GLN A 665 6.72 1.72 4.26
N LEU A 666 5.55 1.07 4.28
CA LEU A 666 5.48 -0.38 4.32
C LEU A 666 5.82 -0.99 2.96
N TRP A 667 5.29 -0.44 1.87
CA TRP A 667 5.49 -0.93 0.51
C TRP A 667 6.96 -0.94 0.08
N GLU A 668 7.77 0.02 0.54
CA GLU A 668 9.19 0.14 0.19
C GLU A 668 10.14 -0.38 1.28
N SER A 669 9.62 -1.04 2.33
CA SER A 669 10.46 -1.58 3.40
C SER A 669 11.22 -2.84 2.96
N ALA A 670 12.36 -3.10 3.61
CA ALA A 670 13.13 -4.33 3.42
C ALA A 670 12.27 -5.57 3.72
N GLU A 671 11.43 -5.52 4.75
CA GLU A 671 10.52 -6.60 5.13
C GLU A 671 9.52 -6.90 4.02
N ALA A 672 8.98 -5.90 3.33
CA ALA A 672 8.06 -6.10 2.20
C ALA A 672 8.76 -6.70 0.97
N ARG A 673 10.07 -6.45 0.80
CA ARG A 673 10.87 -7.06 -0.27
C ARG A 673 11.17 -8.54 0.02
N GLU A 674 11.55 -8.86 1.25
CA GLU A 674 11.98 -10.22 1.65
C GLU A 674 10.83 -11.14 2.03
N THR A 675 9.79 -10.58 2.62
CA THR A 675 8.64 -11.29 3.16
C THR A 675 7.35 -10.69 2.59
N CYS A 676 6.25 -11.34 2.90
CA CYS A 676 4.94 -11.00 2.41
C CYS A 676 4.21 -10.33 3.59
N VAL A 677 4.11 -9.00 3.57
CA VAL A 677 3.59 -8.20 4.69
C VAL A 677 2.13 -7.77 4.45
N PRO A 678 1.26 -7.84 5.48
CA PRO A 678 -0.14 -7.49 5.33
C PRO A 678 -0.30 -5.99 5.08
N PRO A 679 -1.34 -5.58 4.34
CA PRO A 679 -1.62 -4.18 4.12
C PRO A 679 -1.97 -3.45 5.42
N ASP A 680 -1.47 -2.23 5.58
CA ASP A 680 -1.66 -1.37 6.75
C ASP A 680 -2.75 -0.29 6.55
N ARG A 681 -3.30 -0.14 5.34
CA ARG A 681 -4.39 0.81 5.04
C ARG A 681 -5.74 0.16 4.83
N ARG A 682 -5.83 -0.77 3.87
CA ARG A 682 -7.08 -1.46 3.50
C ARG A 682 -6.79 -2.94 3.28
N PRO A 683 -7.65 -3.87 3.72
CA PRO A 683 -7.42 -5.30 3.53
C PRO A 683 -7.45 -5.67 2.04
N VAL A 684 -6.56 -6.59 1.65
CA VAL A 684 -6.49 -7.13 0.29
C VAL A 684 -7.36 -8.39 0.25
N SER A 685 -8.62 -8.26 -0.16
CA SER A 685 -9.52 -9.42 -0.27
C SER A 685 -8.98 -10.47 -1.25
N SER A 686 -8.98 -11.75 -0.83
CA SER A 686 -8.70 -12.92 -1.69
C SER A 686 -9.98 -13.59 -2.23
N ILE A 687 -11.11 -12.87 -2.16
CA ILE A 687 -12.43 -13.35 -2.52
C ILE A 687 -12.78 -13.02 -3.98
N VAL A 688 -13.29 -14.01 -4.68
CA VAL A 688 -14.11 -13.79 -5.88
C VAL A 688 -15.51 -13.49 -5.39
N ALA A 689 -15.90 -12.21 -5.33
CA ALA A 689 -17.31 -11.90 -5.17
C ALA A 689 -18.03 -12.49 -6.39
N GLY A 690 -18.88 -13.49 -6.17
CA GLY A 690 -19.72 -14.02 -7.23
C GLY A 690 -20.61 -12.89 -7.73
N LYS A 691 -20.89 -12.87 -9.04
CA LYS A 691 -22.15 -12.27 -9.47
C LYS A 691 -23.25 -13.04 -8.74
N MET A 692 -24.01 -12.37 -7.88
CA MET A 692 -25.34 -12.84 -7.52
C MET A 692 -26.19 -12.96 -8.77
#